data_AF-A0A3N5YE14-F1
#
_entry.id   AF-A0A3N5YE14-F1
#
_cell.length_a   1.000
_cell.length_b   1.000
_cell.length_c   1.000
_cell.angle_alpha   90.00
_cell.angle_beta   90.00
_cell.angle_gamma   90.00
#
_symmetry.space_group_name_H-M   'P 1'
#
loop_
_entity.id
_entity.type
_entity.pdbx_description
1 polymer ?
#
loop_
_entity_poly.entity_id
_entity_poly.type
_entity_poly.pdbx_seq_one_letter_code
_entity_poly.pdbx_strand_id
1 'polypeptide(L)'
;MPTLRRLLALTLALVTVSIAAAAQPPAGAAVLASRLSALIDKQGVSGFETDVTAAIRAMLPSSVTPAVDEMGTLTVTLGQGEPHLLVTASIDEDGYIVSDITDGGFLRLQRVSSGASHPLYDQFLYGQPVVVRRTDGQMLPAVSVSASAHLQRGRSQASAVKGLDDLWVDVGAASRAEVEKLGIKMLDTVALRERVQRLAGAQVAGLAAQARANALAMVELVRSLAAAKTLNGSVTVAWTTQGLFGDRGFVRLSRRIEPDAVIVLARAPLGRDADVSGSYGTPDKGPVVFQGGQVRSGAAAAPQAGAEATAVPQAPRLAGLPGPWAAKTKVLVLPVRFAQTPVETIQLGDLAALATLLASEAGVAPVPPDASTGPAVTGTQLGAPATGNFGTLATLIDTYGVSGHETDARVAVEKLLPKWAKPEVDAKGNLTVSFGQGGKELLFVAHTDELGYEIADIREDGMAAVRRGGVYHASMEGHGVLVHTARGRVPAIVAPRRNYTRATEWQPRAEEVLLYFGTASRAETEALGVTKGDAATVRKQLVRLGDHRASARAIDDRAGCTALIEALKKLDPAKVPNRITFAWDVEEETGLTGAGVLAERMAPAYVFAVDTFVSSDSPVDPQRTSRIALGSGAVLRAVDNSSITPPATLEVIRKLAAARGIPVTVGTTNGGNDGSQFSKVGTIVVPISWPGRYSHSAVEVIDGRDLQALVDLIVALAQGM
;
A
#
# COMPACT_ATOMS: atom_id res chain seq x y z
N MET A 1 3.83 8.29 -73.54
CA MET A 1 4.62 9.51 -73.81
C MET A 1 3.81 10.39 -74.76
N PRO A 2 3.71 11.73 -74.62
CA PRO A 2 4.28 12.66 -73.62
C PRO A 2 3.20 13.61 -72.96
N THR A 3 3.35 14.01 -71.68
CA THR A 3 3.65 15.39 -71.15
C THR A 3 2.51 16.43 -71.21
N LEU A 4 2.21 17.36 -70.28
CA LEU A 4 2.77 17.81 -68.99
C LEU A 4 1.79 18.86 -68.36
N ARG A 5 1.80 18.96 -67.02
CA ARG A 5 1.61 20.17 -66.18
C ARG A 5 0.26 20.92 -66.13
N ARG A 6 -0.30 20.98 -64.90
CA ARG A 6 -0.22 22.17 -64.02
C ARG A 6 -0.25 21.76 -62.55
N LEU A 7 0.75 22.25 -61.80
CA LEU A 7 0.90 22.17 -60.34
C LEU A 7 -0.06 23.15 -59.65
N LEU A 8 -0.62 22.74 -58.52
CA LEU A 8 -0.71 23.60 -57.33
C LEU A 8 -0.54 22.72 -56.09
N ALA A 9 0.56 22.93 -55.38
CA ALA A 9 0.86 22.34 -54.09
C ALA A 9 0.45 23.31 -52.99
N LEU A 10 -0.26 22.84 -51.96
CA LEU A 10 -0.29 23.50 -50.65
C LEU A 10 -0.44 22.43 -49.54
N THR A 11 0.71 22.04 -49.02
CA THR A 11 1.04 21.67 -47.63
C THR A 11 -0.10 21.17 -46.73
N LEU A 12 -0.21 19.85 -46.60
CA LEU A 12 -0.80 19.20 -45.44
C LEU A 12 0.29 19.09 -44.36
N ALA A 13 0.21 19.89 -43.30
CA ALA A 13 1.06 19.73 -42.13
C ALA A 13 0.71 18.40 -41.45
N LEU A 14 1.54 17.37 -41.63
CA LEU A 14 1.51 16.19 -40.78
C LEU A 14 1.92 16.62 -39.36
N VAL A 15 0.93 16.76 -38.47
CA VAL A 15 1.16 16.64 -37.05
C VAL A 15 1.41 15.15 -36.78
N THR A 16 2.67 14.74 -36.85
CA THR A 16 3.08 13.45 -36.30
C THR A 16 2.94 13.56 -34.78
N VAL A 17 1.84 13.04 -34.24
CA VAL A 17 1.73 12.71 -32.83
C VAL A 17 2.74 11.59 -32.59
N SER A 18 3.96 11.96 -32.21
CA SER A 18 4.91 11.02 -31.63
C SER A 18 4.29 10.50 -30.34
N ILE A 19 3.74 9.30 -30.40
CA ILE A 19 3.43 8.53 -29.20
C ILE A 19 4.79 8.32 -28.52
N ALA A 20 5.10 9.14 -27.53
CA ALA A 20 6.19 8.88 -26.60
C ALA A 20 5.79 7.60 -25.83
N ALA A 21 6.17 6.45 -26.39
CA ALA A 21 6.28 5.23 -25.62
C ALA A 21 7.23 5.57 -24.46
N ALA A 22 6.76 5.41 -23.22
CA ALA A 22 7.62 5.50 -22.05
C ALA A 22 8.83 4.59 -22.33
N ALA A 23 10.01 5.20 -22.47
CA ALA A 23 11.19 4.49 -22.91
C ALA A 23 11.44 3.32 -21.96
N GLN A 24 11.49 2.10 -22.49
CA GLN A 24 11.88 0.95 -21.67
C GLN A 24 13.28 1.22 -21.10
N PRO A 25 13.50 0.96 -19.80
CA PRO A 25 14.81 1.15 -19.22
C PRO A 25 15.83 0.29 -19.98
N PRO A 26 17.08 0.75 -20.15
CA PRO A 26 18.13 -0.06 -20.78
C PRO A 26 18.21 -1.43 -20.09
N ALA A 27 18.50 -2.50 -20.83
CA ALA A 27 18.33 -3.89 -20.38
C ALA A 27 18.94 -4.18 -18.99
N GLY A 28 20.11 -3.59 -18.67
CA GLY A 28 20.74 -3.72 -17.36
C GLY A 28 19.93 -3.08 -16.20
N ALA A 29 19.26 -1.95 -16.44
CA ALA A 29 18.42 -1.31 -15.44
C ALA A 29 17.14 -2.12 -15.15
N ALA A 30 16.54 -2.77 -16.16
CA ALA A 30 15.38 -3.64 -15.95
C ALA A 30 15.71 -4.86 -15.05
N VAL A 31 16.91 -5.43 -15.22
CA VAL A 31 17.42 -6.52 -14.37
C VAL A 31 17.65 -6.03 -12.95
N LEU A 32 18.37 -4.93 -12.76
CA LEU A 32 18.62 -4.35 -11.44
C LEU A 32 17.32 -3.99 -10.72
N ALA A 33 16.33 -3.42 -11.44
CA ALA A 33 15.00 -3.15 -10.90
C ALA A 33 14.37 -4.42 -10.33
N SER A 34 14.50 -5.54 -11.05
CA SER A 34 13.90 -6.82 -10.66
C SER A 34 14.59 -7.44 -9.46
N ARG A 35 15.92 -7.46 -9.43
CA ARG A 35 16.68 -7.94 -8.28
C ARG A 35 16.44 -7.09 -7.03
N LEU A 36 16.46 -5.76 -7.19
CA LEU A 36 16.21 -4.84 -6.07
C LEU A 36 14.79 -5.03 -5.53
N SER A 37 13.79 -5.10 -6.41
CA SER A 37 12.40 -5.39 -6.00
C SER A 37 12.31 -6.71 -5.23
N ALA A 38 13.01 -7.74 -5.67
CA ALA A 38 13.01 -9.05 -5.04
C ALA A 38 13.65 -9.05 -3.64
N LEU A 39 14.67 -8.22 -3.41
CA LEU A 39 15.27 -8.04 -2.07
C LEU A 39 14.37 -7.22 -1.14
N ILE A 40 13.73 -6.16 -1.65
CA ILE A 40 12.78 -5.32 -0.89
C ILE A 40 11.55 -6.14 -0.45
N ASP A 41 11.09 -7.06 -1.29
CA ASP A 41 9.98 -7.97 -1.01
C ASP A 41 10.23 -8.90 0.19
N LYS A 42 11.49 -9.10 0.61
CA LYS A 42 11.83 -9.95 1.77
C LYS A 42 11.80 -9.15 3.07
N GLN A 43 11.14 -9.72 4.07
CA GLN A 43 11.23 -9.21 5.44
C GLN A 43 12.64 -9.47 5.97
N GLY A 44 13.23 -8.46 6.58
CA GLY A 44 14.56 -8.54 7.17
C GLY A 44 14.63 -7.79 8.49
N VAL A 45 13.58 -7.90 9.31
CA VAL A 45 13.53 -7.27 10.64
C VAL A 45 14.79 -7.68 11.40
N SER A 46 15.44 -6.72 12.08
CA SER A 46 16.70 -6.95 12.81
C SER A 46 16.61 -8.22 13.70
N GLY A 47 17.52 -9.18 13.51
CA GLY A 47 17.50 -10.50 14.15
C GLY A 47 16.70 -11.60 13.43
N PHE A 48 15.99 -11.27 12.35
CA PHE A 48 15.17 -12.17 11.53
C PHE A 48 15.51 -12.04 10.03
N GLU A 49 16.78 -11.77 9.69
CA GLU A 49 17.24 -11.45 8.34
C GLU A 49 17.38 -12.67 7.40
N THR A 50 16.96 -13.87 7.84
CA THR A 50 17.20 -15.14 7.13
C THR A 50 16.67 -15.13 5.69
N ASP A 51 15.50 -14.56 5.44
CA ASP A 51 14.88 -14.54 4.11
C ASP A 51 15.67 -13.64 3.14
N VAL A 52 16.21 -12.53 3.65
CA VAL A 52 17.09 -11.64 2.88
C VAL A 52 18.41 -12.34 2.59
N THR A 53 19.03 -12.96 3.60
CA THR A 53 20.28 -13.72 3.42
C THR A 53 20.11 -14.83 2.38
N ALA A 54 18.99 -15.55 2.41
CA ALA A 54 18.67 -16.58 1.42
C ALA A 54 18.50 -15.99 0.02
N ALA A 55 17.82 -14.85 -0.11
CA ALA A 55 17.65 -14.16 -1.39
C ALA A 55 18.98 -13.65 -1.96
N ILE A 56 19.86 -13.07 -1.14
CA ILE A 56 21.21 -12.65 -1.55
C ILE A 56 22.01 -13.87 -2.02
N ARG A 57 22.01 -14.96 -1.24
CA ARG A 57 22.71 -16.20 -1.59
C ARG A 57 22.26 -16.76 -2.93
N ALA A 58 20.96 -16.73 -3.22
CA ALA A 58 20.40 -17.18 -4.49
C ALA A 58 20.82 -16.30 -5.68
N MET A 59 21.24 -15.06 -5.44
CA MET A 59 21.75 -14.15 -6.47
C MET A 59 23.27 -14.24 -6.66
N LEU A 60 24.02 -14.96 -5.83
CA LEU A 60 25.47 -15.12 -6.00
C LEU A 60 25.82 -16.08 -7.13
N PRO A 61 26.98 -15.93 -7.80
CA PRO A 61 27.46 -16.90 -8.78
C PRO A 61 27.59 -18.30 -8.20
N SER A 62 27.28 -19.34 -8.97
CA SER A 62 27.47 -20.74 -8.54
C SER A 62 28.93 -21.12 -8.31
N SER A 63 29.87 -20.32 -8.82
CA SER A 63 31.31 -20.51 -8.63
C SER A 63 31.83 -20.07 -7.26
N VAL A 64 31.04 -19.35 -6.46
CA VAL A 64 31.45 -18.89 -5.12
C VAL A 64 30.83 -19.73 -4.03
N THR A 65 31.57 -19.93 -2.94
CA THR A 65 31.09 -20.65 -1.76
C THR A 65 30.89 -19.65 -0.62
N PRO A 66 29.65 -19.23 -0.33
CA PRO A 66 29.38 -18.34 0.79
C PRO A 66 29.42 -19.09 2.13
N ALA A 67 29.86 -18.41 3.18
CA ALA A 67 29.75 -18.85 4.56
C ALA A 67 28.71 -18.00 5.31
N VAL A 68 27.95 -18.61 6.21
CA VAL A 68 26.99 -17.93 7.09
C VAL A 68 27.38 -18.25 8.52
N ASP A 69 27.54 -17.23 9.35
CA ASP A 69 27.85 -17.42 10.76
C ASP A 69 26.61 -17.60 11.63
N GLU A 70 26.80 -17.81 12.93
CA GLU A 70 25.72 -18.08 13.88
C GLU A 70 24.79 -16.88 14.11
N MET A 71 25.16 -15.69 13.62
CA MET A 71 24.32 -14.49 13.62
C MET A 71 23.61 -14.27 12.27
N GLY A 72 23.83 -15.14 11.28
CA GLY A 72 23.26 -14.99 9.95
C GLY A 72 24.06 -14.05 9.04
N THR A 73 25.24 -13.57 9.46
CA THR A 73 26.10 -12.76 8.62
C THR A 73 26.64 -13.63 7.48
N LEU A 74 26.32 -13.23 6.25
CA LEU A 74 26.76 -13.90 5.02
C LEU A 74 28.09 -13.32 4.58
N THR A 75 29.07 -14.16 4.29
CA THR A 75 30.40 -13.75 3.81
C THR A 75 30.81 -14.53 2.57
N VAL A 76 31.50 -13.86 1.66
CA VAL A 76 32.20 -14.47 0.52
C VAL A 76 33.61 -13.92 0.52
N THR A 77 34.61 -14.79 0.53
CA THR A 77 36.03 -14.39 0.39
C THR A 77 36.60 -14.95 -0.90
N LEU A 78 37.18 -14.08 -1.72
CA LEU A 78 37.82 -14.40 -2.99
C LEU A 78 39.26 -13.88 -3.00
N GLY A 79 40.16 -14.59 -3.69
CA GLY A 79 41.60 -14.27 -3.67
C GLY A 79 42.31 -14.80 -2.44
N GLN A 80 43.61 -14.51 -2.33
CA GLN A 80 44.48 -14.97 -1.25
C GLN A 80 45.60 -13.97 -0.98
N GLY A 81 46.07 -13.91 0.26
CA GLY A 81 47.16 -13.03 0.67
C GLY A 81 46.76 -11.56 0.81
N GLU A 82 47.77 -10.72 0.94
CA GLU A 82 47.64 -9.28 1.12
C GLU A 82 47.71 -8.52 -0.22
N PRO A 83 47.06 -7.35 -0.34
CA PRO A 83 46.26 -6.70 0.71
C PRO A 83 44.88 -7.34 0.92
N HIS A 84 44.39 -7.34 2.16
CA HIS A 84 43.02 -7.78 2.49
C HIS A 84 42.02 -6.62 2.51
N LEU A 85 41.06 -6.63 1.57
CA LEU A 85 39.95 -5.67 1.52
C LEU A 85 38.67 -6.26 2.10
N LEU A 86 38.04 -5.54 3.03
CA LEU A 86 36.68 -5.83 3.51
C LEU A 86 35.68 -4.87 2.86
N VAL A 87 34.60 -5.40 2.26
CA VAL A 87 33.44 -4.63 1.81
C VAL A 87 32.19 -5.12 2.56
N THR A 88 31.46 -4.23 3.22
CA THR A 88 30.36 -4.63 4.10
C THR A 88 29.17 -3.68 4.10
N ALA A 89 27.96 -4.22 4.28
CA ALA A 89 26.72 -3.47 4.49
C ALA A 89 25.80 -4.26 5.42
N SER A 90 25.01 -3.56 6.25
CA SER A 90 23.92 -4.22 6.97
C SER A 90 22.74 -4.50 6.05
N ILE A 91 22.04 -5.60 6.32
CA ILE A 91 20.88 -6.05 5.54
C ILE A 91 19.60 -6.08 6.36
N ASP A 92 19.58 -5.48 7.53
CA ASP A 92 18.38 -5.42 8.33
C ASP A 92 17.49 -4.23 7.95
N GLU A 93 16.23 -4.33 8.34
CA GLU A 93 15.25 -3.26 8.27
C GLU A 93 14.62 -3.03 9.64
N ASP A 94 14.10 -1.83 9.83
CA ASP A 94 13.30 -1.51 10.98
C ASP A 94 11.97 -2.30 10.92
N GLY A 95 11.52 -2.82 12.05
CA GLY A 95 10.30 -3.63 12.09
C GLY A 95 9.81 -3.94 13.50
N TYR A 96 8.82 -4.82 13.58
CA TYR A 96 8.09 -5.13 14.81
C TYR A 96 8.03 -6.62 15.05
N ILE A 97 7.85 -6.98 16.31
CA ILE A 97 7.51 -8.33 16.74
C ILE A 97 6.24 -8.30 17.58
N VAL A 98 5.52 -9.42 17.61
CA VAL A 98 4.39 -9.63 18.53
C VAL A 98 4.90 -9.62 19.97
N SER A 99 4.38 -8.68 20.76
CA SER A 99 4.75 -8.47 22.17
C SER A 99 3.65 -8.86 23.16
N ASP A 100 2.41 -8.99 22.68
CA ASP A 100 1.30 -9.59 23.41
C ASP A 100 0.21 -10.02 22.43
N ILE A 101 -0.61 -10.97 22.84
CA ILE A 101 -1.85 -11.35 22.18
C ILE A 101 -2.95 -11.03 23.18
N THR A 102 -3.95 -10.26 22.83
CA THR A 102 -5.02 -9.88 23.76
C THR A 102 -6.16 -10.90 23.78
N ASP A 103 -6.97 -10.88 24.84
CA ASP A 103 -8.13 -11.77 24.94
C ASP A 103 -9.17 -11.52 23.85
N GLY A 104 -9.22 -10.30 23.30
CA GLY A 104 -10.06 -9.93 22.15
C GLY A 104 -9.50 -10.32 20.78
N GLY A 105 -8.35 -11.01 20.73
CA GLY A 105 -7.76 -11.51 19.48
C GLY A 105 -6.90 -10.50 18.70
N PHE A 106 -6.54 -9.36 19.30
CA PHE A 106 -5.61 -8.38 18.72
C PHE A 106 -4.17 -8.63 19.18
N LEU A 107 -3.19 -8.31 18.33
CA LEU A 107 -1.77 -8.35 18.70
C LEU A 107 -1.27 -6.95 19.12
N ARG A 108 -0.38 -6.93 20.11
CA ARG A 108 0.46 -5.79 20.45
C ARG A 108 1.85 -5.97 19.86
N LEU A 109 2.53 -4.85 19.63
CA LEU A 109 3.83 -4.81 18.97
C LEU A 109 4.94 -4.31 19.89
N GLN A 110 6.15 -4.78 19.65
CA GLN A 110 7.39 -4.22 20.17
C GLN A 110 8.30 -3.89 18.98
N ARG A 111 8.94 -2.71 19.02
CA ARG A 111 9.93 -2.33 18.01
C ARG A 111 11.22 -3.12 18.18
N VAL A 112 11.80 -3.59 17.08
CA VAL A 112 13.10 -4.29 17.06
C VAL A 112 14.18 -3.39 16.46
N SER A 113 14.44 -2.27 17.12
CA SER A 113 15.53 -1.34 16.80
C SER A 113 15.93 -0.54 18.05
N SER A 114 17.07 0.15 18.02
CA SER A 114 17.53 0.98 19.14
C SER A 114 16.73 2.28 19.36
N GLY A 115 15.65 2.52 18.63
CA GLY A 115 14.79 3.71 18.73
C GLY A 115 13.96 3.97 17.46
N ALA A 116 12.94 4.82 17.55
CA ALA A 116 12.24 5.31 16.35
C ALA A 116 13.18 6.25 15.59
N SER A 117 13.35 6.03 14.30
CA SER A 117 14.29 6.83 13.52
C SER A 117 13.82 8.29 13.34
N HIS A 118 12.50 8.51 13.32
CA HIS A 118 11.86 9.83 13.30
C HIS A 118 10.41 9.75 13.84
N PRO A 119 9.72 10.89 14.10
CA PRO A 119 8.40 10.88 14.73
C PRO A 119 7.33 10.06 13.99
N LEU A 120 7.24 10.18 12.66
CA LEU A 120 6.23 9.45 11.86
C LEU A 120 6.52 7.95 11.66
N TYR A 121 7.62 7.41 12.20
CA TYR A 121 8.07 6.04 11.89
C TYR A 121 7.00 4.99 12.22
N ASP A 122 6.43 5.03 13.43
CA ASP A 122 5.35 4.11 13.82
C ASP A 122 4.05 4.41 13.08
N GLN A 123 3.77 5.70 12.85
CA GLN A 123 2.57 6.15 12.18
C GLN A 123 2.45 5.62 10.74
N PHE A 124 3.57 5.42 10.04
CA PHE A 124 3.53 4.80 8.72
C PHE A 124 2.98 3.37 8.75
N LEU A 125 3.02 2.68 9.89
CA LEU A 125 2.35 1.39 10.03
C LEU A 125 0.85 1.55 10.35
N TYR A 126 0.34 2.72 10.75
CA TYR A 126 -1.05 2.86 11.21
C TYR A 126 -2.07 2.72 10.07
N GLY A 127 -3.05 1.81 10.23
CA GLY A 127 -4.10 1.59 9.24
C GLY A 127 -3.64 0.96 7.92
N GLN A 128 -2.65 0.07 7.96
CA GLN A 128 -2.01 -0.55 6.79
C GLN A 128 -2.20 -2.07 6.72
N PRO A 129 -2.27 -2.65 5.51
CA PRO A 129 -2.09 -4.08 5.34
C PRO A 129 -0.70 -4.51 5.81
N VAL A 130 -0.64 -5.47 6.73
CA VAL A 130 0.60 -6.02 7.28
C VAL A 130 0.62 -7.54 7.12
N VAL A 131 1.79 -8.13 7.36
CA VAL A 131 1.98 -9.58 7.35
C VAL A 131 2.66 -9.99 8.64
N VAL A 132 2.10 -11.00 9.30
CA VAL A 132 2.73 -11.70 10.41
C VAL A 132 3.54 -12.85 9.82
N ARG A 133 4.86 -12.83 10.01
CA ARG A 133 5.75 -13.93 9.63
C ARG A 133 5.97 -14.82 10.84
N ARG A 134 5.48 -16.04 10.75
CA ARG A 134 5.62 -17.06 11.79
C ARG A 134 7.05 -17.59 11.86
N THR A 135 7.42 -18.13 13.01
CA THR A 135 8.69 -18.85 13.22
C THR A 135 8.95 -19.99 12.22
N ASP A 136 7.91 -20.61 11.65
CA ASP A 136 8.03 -21.64 10.60
C ASP A 136 8.20 -21.07 9.17
N GLY A 137 8.27 -19.73 9.04
CA GLY A 137 8.42 -19.02 7.77
C GLY A 137 7.10 -18.75 7.05
N GLN A 138 5.96 -19.21 7.56
CA GLN A 138 4.67 -18.90 6.95
C GLN A 138 4.30 -17.42 7.13
N MET A 139 3.78 -16.83 6.07
CA MET A 139 3.29 -15.46 6.03
C MET A 139 1.78 -15.46 6.19
N LEU A 140 1.25 -14.77 7.19
CA LEU A 140 -0.17 -14.63 7.43
C LEU A 140 -0.63 -13.18 7.21
N PRO A 141 -1.70 -12.95 6.43
CA PRO A 141 -2.34 -11.65 6.35
C PRO A 141 -2.79 -11.13 7.70
N ALA A 142 -2.58 -9.83 7.89
CA ALA A 142 -3.17 -9.09 8.98
C ALA A 142 -3.33 -7.62 8.58
N VAL A 143 -3.93 -6.83 9.45
CA VAL A 143 -4.00 -5.37 9.28
C VAL A 143 -3.59 -4.68 10.56
N SER A 144 -2.86 -3.59 10.44
CA SER A 144 -2.72 -2.70 11.58
C SER A 144 -3.97 -1.85 11.73
N VAL A 145 -4.42 -1.72 12.96
CA VAL A 145 -5.72 -1.13 13.29
C VAL A 145 -5.72 0.38 13.02
N SER A 146 -6.84 0.90 12.52
CA SER A 146 -7.14 2.33 12.44
C SER A 146 -8.48 2.63 13.10
N ALA A 147 -8.59 3.76 13.78
CA ALA A 147 -9.89 4.30 14.17
C ALA A 147 -10.79 4.50 12.94
N SER A 148 -12.10 4.31 13.11
CA SER A 148 -13.08 4.45 12.04
C SER A 148 -13.50 5.92 11.88
N ALA A 149 -13.44 6.48 10.66
CA ALA A 149 -13.58 7.93 10.45
C ALA A 149 -14.90 8.50 10.97
N HIS A 150 -16.02 7.82 10.70
CA HIS A 150 -17.36 8.25 11.13
C HIS A 150 -17.55 8.29 12.66
N LEU A 151 -16.86 7.43 13.41
CA LEU A 151 -16.96 7.40 14.89
C LEU A 151 -16.20 8.54 15.56
N GLN A 152 -15.30 9.18 14.82
CA GLN A 152 -14.47 10.27 15.32
C GLN A 152 -15.03 11.66 15.02
N ARG A 153 -16.03 11.78 14.13
CA ARG A 153 -16.65 13.07 13.81
C ARG A 153 -17.20 13.75 15.08
N GLY A 154 -16.91 15.04 15.23
CA GLY A 154 -17.33 15.84 16.40
C GLY A 154 -16.53 15.57 17.67
N ARG A 155 -15.46 14.76 17.63
CA ARG A 155 -14.56 14.53 18.77
C ARG A 155 -13.25 15.30 18.58
N SER A 156 -12.70 15.81 19.68
CA SER A 156 -11.33 16.30 19.72
C SER A 156 -10.40 15.09 19.61
N GLN A 157 -9.86 14.84 18.42
CA GLN A 157 -8.77 13.89 18.28
C GLN A 157 -7.49 14.49 18.81
N ALA A 158 -6.66 13.69 19.47
CA ALA A 158 -5.30 14.09 19.77
C ALA A 158 -4.58 14.42 18.46
N SER A 159 -4.02 15.62 18.35
CA SER A 159 -3.25 16.03 17.17
C SER A 159 -1.90 15.33 17.10
N ALA A 160 -1.41 14.76 18.20
CA ALA A 160 -0.12 14.11 18.29
C ALA A 160 0.02 12.92 17.33
N VAL A 161 1.23 12.81 16.75
CA VAL A 161 1.66 11.68 15.92
C VAL A 161 1.40 10.34 16.59
N LYS A 162 0.99 9.35 15.81
CA LYS A 162 0.75 7.97 16.30
C LYS A 162 2.08 7.27 16.61
N GLY A 163 2.20 6.74 17.83
CA GLY A 163 3.36 6.01 18.30
C GLY A 163 3.11 4.52 18.46
N LEU A 164 4.12 3.79 18.93
CA LEU A 164 4.04 2.34 19.19
C LEU A 164 2.82 1.95 20.06
N ASP A 165 2.44 2.77 21.03
CA ASP A 165 1.29 2.47 21.89
C ASP A 165 -0.06 2.50 21.15
N ASP A 166 -0.15 3.28 20.07
CA ASP A 166 -1.32 3.34 19.18
C ASP A 166 -1.38 2.15 18.20
N LEU A 167 -0.31 1.35 18.07
CA LEU A 167 -0.25 0.25 17.10
C LEU A 167 -0.84 -1.04 17.66
N TRP A 168 -1.84 -1.56 16.95
CA TRP A 168 -2.46 -2.86 17.17
C TRP A 168 -2.54 -3.60 15.85
N VAL A 169 -2.61 -4.92 15.89
CA VAL A 169 -2.79 -5.75 14.68
C VAL A 169 -4.02 -6.63 14.83
N ASP A 170 -4.89 -6.61 13.83
CA ASP A 170 -6.04 -7.51 13.68
C ASP A 170 -5.71 -8.60 12.65
N VAL A 171 -5.82 -9.86 13.07
CA VAL A 171 -5.56 -11.05 12.26
C VAL A 171 -6.86 -11.73 11.81
N GLY A 172 -8.00 -11.11 12.06
CA GLY A 172 -9.34 -11.65 11.80
C GLY A 172 -9.86 -12.57 12.90
N ALA A 173 -9.21 -12.59 14.07
CA ALA A 173 -9.61 -13.40 15.22
C ALA A 173 -10.60 -12.65 16.13
N ALA A 174 -11.45 -13.39 16.84
CA ALA A 174 -12.35 -12.89 17.88
C ALA A 174 -11.84 -13.18 19.29
N SER A 175 -10.76 -13.95 19.44
CA SER A 175 -10.17 -14.28 20.74
C SER A 175 -8.70 -14.66 20.65
N ARG A 176 -8.00 -14.66 21.79
CA ARG A 176 -6.65 -15.23 21.93
C ARG A 176 -6.55 -16.65 21.36
N ALA A 177 -7.51 -17.52 21.69
CA ALA A 177 -7.49 -18.91 21.26
C ALA A 177 -7.57 -19.05 19.72
N GLU A 178 -8.28 -18.16 19.05
CA GLU A 178 -8.31 -18.12 17.59
C GLU A 178 -6.98 -17.62 16.99
N VAL A 179 -6.32 -16.65 17.61
CA VAL A 179 -4.97 -16.22 17.21
C VAL A 179 -3.98 -17.39 17.33
N GLU A 180 -4.02 -18.12 18.45
CA GLU A 180 -3.16 -19.28 18.68
C GLU A 180 -3.45 -20.42 17.69
N LYS A 181 -4.71 -20.62 17.29
CA LYS A 181 -5.12 -21.58 16.26
C LYS A 181 -4.53 -21.23 14.88
N LEU A 182 -4.32 -19.95 14.58
CA LEU A 182 -3.60 -19.50 13.38
C LEU A 182 -2.08 -19.79 13.47
N GLY A 183 -1.59 -20.24 14.62
CA GLY A 183 -0.19 -20.56 14.86
C GLY A 183 0.70 -19.35 15.11
N ILE A 184 0.10 -18.18 15.35
CA ILE A 184 0.79 -16.94 15.69
C ILE A 184 1.25 -17.02 17.15
N LYS A 185 2.48 -16.58 17.40
CA LYS A 185 3.12 -16.61 18.71
C LYS A 185 3.80 -15.28 19.02
N MET A 186 4.12 -15.11 20.30
CA MET A 186 5.07 -14.09 20.74
C MET A 186 6.35 -14.16 19.90
N LEU A 187 6.94 -12.99 19.62
CA LEU A 187 8.16 -12.80 18.82
C LEU A 187 8.03 -13.06 17.31
N ASP A 188 6.88 -13.49 16.79
CA ASP A 188 6.65 -13.50 15.33
C ASP A 188 6.77 -12.07 14.79
N THR A 189 7.35 -11.89 13.60
CA THR A 189 7.60 -10.54 13.06
C THR A 189 6.38 -9.97 12.36
N VAL A 190 6.21 -8.66 12.43
CA VAL A 190 5.16 -7.92 11.73
C VAL A 190 5.80 -6.81 10.91
N ALA A 191 5.43 -6.77 9.62
CA ALA A 191 5.88 -5.73 8.70
C ALA A 191 4.82 -5.42 7.64
N LEU A 192 4.99 -4.31 6.91
CA LEU A 192 4.11 -3.94 5.80
C LEU A 192 4.03 -5.06 4.75
N ARG A 193 2.81 -5.28 4.23
CA ARG A 193 2.55 -6.24 3.16
C ARG A 193 3.01 -5.74 1.80
N GLU A 194 2.61 -4.51 1.45
CA GLU A 194 3.05 -3.85 0.22
C GLU A 194 4.40 -3.19 0.51
N ARG A 195 5.45 -3.69 -0.14
CA ARG A 195 6.83 -3.34 0.21
C ARG A 195 7.59 -2.63 -0.88
N VAL A 196 7.14 -2.76 -2.13
CA VAL A 196 7.85 -2.27 -3.31
C VAL A 196 6.90 -1.60 -4.29
N GLN A 197 7.34 -0.48 -4.85
CA GLN A 197 6.68 0.24 -5.93
C GLN A 197 7.74 0.63 -6.97
N ARG A 198 7.54 0.21 -8.22
CA ARG A 198 8.37 0.70 -9.34
C ARG A 198 7.77 2.00 -9.85
N LEU A 199 8.62 2.99 -10.04
CA LEU A 199 8.24 4.31 -10.52
C LEU A 199 8.82 4.55 -11.93
N ALA A 200 8.44 5.65 -12.56
CA ALA A 200 9.10 6.11 -13.78
C ALA A 200 10.57 6.50 -13.49
N GLY A 201 11.31 6.87 -14.54
CA GLY A 201 12.68 7.37 -14.38
C GLY A 201 13.70 6.31 -13.91
N ALA A 202 13.39 5.02 -14.06
CA ALA A 202 14.21 3.91 -13.56
C ALA A 202 14.44 3.95 -12.05
N GLN A 203 13.36 4.17 -11.29
CA GLN A 203 13.35 4.22 -9.83
C GLN A 203 12.60 3.05 -9.20
N VAL A 204 13.08 2.62 -8.03
CA VAL A 204 12.39 1.64 -7.17
C VAL A 204 12.24 2.25 -5.78
N ALA A 205 10.99 2.37 -5.34
CA ALA A 205 10.63 2.78 -4.00
C ALA A 205 10.26 1.57 -3.13
N GLY A 206 10.61 1.58 -1.85
CA GLY A 206 10.17 0.54 -0.94
C GLY A 206 10.85 0.53 0.42
N LEU A 207 10.43 -0.40 1.27
CA LEU A 207 10.93 -0.52 2.64
C LEU A 207 12.41 -0.93 2.63
N ALA A 208 13.24 -0.15 3.35
CA ALA A 208 14.69 -0.34 3.43
C ALA A 208 15.39 -0.39 2.06
N ALA A 209 14.82 0.22 1.01
CA ALA A 209 15.33 0.15 -0.35
C ALA A 209 16.81 0.53 -0.47
N GLN A 210 17.30 1.46 0.34
CA GLN A 210 18.72 1.83 0.35
C GLN A 210 19.61 0.68 0.85
N ALA A 211 19.24 0.03 1.96
CA ALA A 211 19.98 -1.12 2.48
C ALA A 211 19.95 -2.29 1.49
N ARG A 212 18.80 -2.54 0.84
CA ARG A 212 18.66 -3.56 -0.21
C ARG A 212 19.50 -3.25 -1.44
N ALA A 213 19.57 -1.99 -1.85
CA ALA A 213 20.41 -1.54 -2.96
C ALA A 213 21.91 -1.68 -2.65
N ASN A 214 22.34 -1.32 -1.43
CA ASN A 214 23.71 -1.55 -0.97
C ASN A 214 24.07 -3.05 -1.04
N ALA A 215 23.20 -3.92 -0.52
CA ALA A 215 23.38 -5.36 -0.58
C ALA A 215 23.48 -5.89 -2.02
N LEU A 216 22.67 -5.37 -2.94
CA LEU A 216 22.70 -5.74 -4.35
C LEU A 216 23.98 -5.27 -5.05
N ALA A 217 24.46 -4.05 -4.77
CA ALA A 217 25.74 -3.57 -5.32
C ALA A 217 26.90 -4.50 -4.94
N MET A 218 26.88 -5.06 -3.73
CA MET A 218 27.86 -6.05 -3.27
C MET A 218 27.71 -7.41 -3.97
N VAL A 219 26.49 -7.81 -4.36
CA VAL A 219 26.29 -9.01 -5.20
C VAL A 219 26.93 -8.80 -6.57
N GLU A 220 26.75 -7.63 -7.18
CA GLU A 220 27.41 -7.28 -8.45
C GLU A 220 28.94 -7.22 -8.31
N LEU A 221 29.46 -6.73 -7.18
CA LEU A 221 30.90 -6.80 -6.87
C LEU A 221 31.39 -8.26 -6.87
N VAL A 222 30.68 -9.19 -6.20
CA VAL A 222 31.08 -10.60 -6.19
C VAL A 222 31.09 -11.22 -7.59
N ARG A 223 30.16 -10.83 -8.47
CA ARG A 223 30.15 -11.26 -9.87
C ARG A 223 31.41 -10.78 -10.61
N SER A 224 31.79 -9.52 -10.43
CA SER A 224 33.03 -8.98 -10.98
C SER A 224 34.28 -9.69 -10.47
N LEU A 225 34.36 -9.93 -9.16
CA LEU A 225 35.48 -10.66 -8.55
C LEU A 225 35.58 -12.09 -9.07
N ALA A 226 34.46 -12.80 -9.19
CA ALA A 226 34.43 -14.18 -9.69
C ALA A 226 34.78 -14.30 -11.18
N ALA A 227 34.57 -13.23 -11.97
CA ALA A 227 34.93 -13.17 -13.38
C ALA A 227 36.39 -12.72 -13.62
N ALA A 228 37.05 -12.15 -12.60
CA ALA A 228 38.41 -11.66 -12.72
C ALA A 228 39.40 -12.82 -12.87
N LYS A 229 40.36 -12.69 -13.79
CA LYS A 229 41.42 -13.70 -14.00
C LYS A 229 42.42 -13.74 -12.86
N THR A 230 42.70 -12.59 -12.27
CA THR A 230 43.67 -12.38 -11.21
C THR A 230 43.12 -11.37 -10.22
N LEU A 231 43.30 -11.62 -8.93
CA LEU A 231 42.98 -10.69 -7.85
C LEU A 231 44.27 -10.24 -7.16
N ASN A 232 44.32 -8.98 -6.76
CA ASN A 232 45.44 -8.44 -5.97
C ASN A 232 45.11 -8.61 -4.48
N GLY A 233 45.67 -9.65 -3.85
CA GLY A 233 45.36 -10.00 -2.47
C GLY A 233 44.01 -10.72 -2.33
N SER A 234 43.30 -10.40 -1.26
CA SER A 234 42.01 -11.03 -0.93
C SER A 234 40.92 -10.00 -0.67
N VAL A 235 39.68 -10.34 -1.05
CA VAL A 235 38.49 -9.51 -0.84
C VAL A 235 37.43 -10.31 -0.11
N THR A 236 37.03 -9.84 1.07
CA THR A 236 35.88 -10.36 1.80
C THR A 236 34.70 -9.41 1.62
N VAL A 237 33.59 -9.95 1.10
CA VAL A 237 32.30 -9.25 1.00
C VAL A 237 31.38 -9.80 2.10
N ALA A 238 30.87 -8.93 2.96
CA ALA A 238 30.10 -9.31 4.14
C ALA A 238 28.75 -8.57 4.25
N TRP A 239 27.66 -9.32 4.21
CA TRP A 239 26.31 -8.81 4.49
C TRP A 239 25.99 -9.06 5.96
N THR A 240 26.05 -8.01 6.77
CA THR A 240 25.96 -8.10 8.23
C THR A 240 24.51 -7.99 8.72
N THR A 241 24.23 -8.68 9.82
CA THR A 241 22.92 -8.67 10.49
C THR A 241 22.95 -7.79 11.74
N GLN A 242 21.78 -7.40 12.24
CA GLN A 242 21.62 -6.56 13.43
C GLN A 242 22.39 -5.23 13.38
N GLY A 243 22.42 -4.57 12.21
CA GLY A 243 22.95 -3.23 12.01
C GLY A 243 22.24 -2.19 12.88
N LEU A 244 20.91 -2.22 12.87
CA LEU A 244 20.01 -1.33 13.60
C LEU A 244 19.96 -1.60 15.11
N PHE A 245 20.72 -2.60 15.58
CA PHE A 245 20.85 -2.94 16.99
C PHE A 245 22.29 -2.84 17.49
N GLY A 246 22.96 -1.74 17.12
CA GLY A 246 24.32 -1.42 17.53
C GLY A 246 25.39 -2.10 16.66
N ASP A 247 25.11 -2.29 15.36
CA ASP A 247 26.06 -2.82 14.39
C ASP A 247 26.65 -4.19 14.78
N ARG A 248 25.86 -5.04 15.45
CA ARG A 248 26.38 -6.25 16.12
C ARG A 248 27.05 -7.23 15.17
N GLY A 249 26.47 -7.47 13.99
CA GLY A 249 27.08 -8.34 12.98
C GLY A 249 28.43 -7.81 12.51
N PHE A 250 28.53 -6.49 12.30
CA PHE A 250 29.77 -5.82 11.93
C PHE A 250 30.81 -5.85 13.06
N VAL A 251 30.40 -5.59 14.31
CA VAL A 251 31.28 -5.69 15.50
C VAL A 251 31.79 -7.12 15.68
N ARG A 252 30.97 -8.15 15.50
CA ARG A 252 31.41 -9.55 15.55
C ARG A 252 32.40 -9.87 14.45
N LEU A 253 32.12 -9.42 13.22
CA LEU A 253 32.98 -9.62 12.07
C LEU A 253 34.37 -9.03 12.33
N SER A 254 34.45 -7.81 12.87
CA SER A 254 35.73 -7.15 13.15
C SER A 254 36.67 -7.84 14.15
N ARG A 255 36.18 -8.83 14.91
CA ARG A 255 37.00 -9.64 15.81
C ARG A 255 37.61 -10.87 15.12
N ARG A 256 37.21 -11.15 13.89
CA ARG A 256 37.57 -12.37 13.14
C ARG A 256 38.43 -12.07 11.91
N ILE A 257 38.44 -10.83 11.45
CA ILE A 257 39.20 -10.40 10.27
C ILE A 257 40.04 -9.17 10.62
N GLU A 258 41.22 -9.08 10.02
CA GLU A 258 42.14 -7.95 10.17
C GLU A 258 42.46 -7.36 8.79
N PRO A 259 41.55 -6.56 8.21
CA PRO A 259 41.74 -6.05 6.86
C PRO A 259 42.76 -4.89 6.81
N ASP A 260 43.39 -4.75 5.65
CA ASP A 260 44.21 -3.60 5.28
C ASP A 260 43.37 -2.39 4.90
N ALA A 261 42.18 -2.61 4.34
CA ALA A 261 41.23 -1.57 3.96
C ALA A 261 39.78 -2.02 4.20
N VAL A 262 38.92 -1.07 4.57
CA VAL A 262 37.50 -1.33 4.84
C VAL A 262 36.64 -0.38 4.02
N ILE A 263 35.62 -0.92 3.35
CA ILE A 263 34.56 -0.16 2.69
C ILE A 263 33.24 -0.53 3.36
N VAL A 264 32.61 0.46 3.99
CA VAL A 264 31.29 0.31 4.62
C VAL A 264 30.25 1.03 3.78
N LEU A 265 29.26 0.30 3.28
CA LEU A 265 28.08 0.90 2.66
C LEU A 265 27.06 1.19 3.78
N ALA A 266 26.91 2.46 4.12
CA ALA A 266 26.06 2.90 5.23
C ALA A 266 24.68 3.35 4.75
N ARG A 267 23.70 3.29 5.66
CA ARG A 267 22.41 3.98 5.47
C ARG A 267 22.62 5.50 5.58
N ALA A 268 21.82 6.25 4.83
CA ALA A 268 21.80 7.69 4.92
C ALA A 268 21.36 8.13 6.32
N PRO A 269 22.09 9.04 6.99
CA PRO A 269 21.61 9.66 8.20
C PRO A 269 20.41 10.56 7.90
N LEU A 270 19.51 10.72 8.86
CA LEU A 270 18.48 11.74 8.77
C LEU A 270 19.10 13.12 9.02
N GLY A 271 18.98 14.01 8.03
CA GLY A 271 19.27 15.43 8.23
C GLY A 271 18.25 16.04 9.18
N ARG A 272 18.68 16.95 10.08
CA ARG A 272 17.77 17.77 10.91
C ARG A 272 16.85 18.63 10.04
N ASP A 273 17.33 18.99 8.87
CA ASP A 273 16.56 19.57 7.77
C ASP A 273 16.71 18.62 6.59
N ALA A 274 15.84 17.61 6.51
CA ALA A 274 15.59 16.98 5.21
C ALA A 274 15.30 18.13 4.24
N ASP A 275 15.97 18.15 3.09
CA ASP A 275 15.71 19.18 2.10
C ASP A 275 14.24 19.12 1.66
N VAL A 276 13.77 20.10 0.89
CA VAL A 276 12.38 20.10 0.38
C VAL A 276 12.05 18.79 -0.35
N SER A 277 13.06 18.14 -0.92
CA SER A 277 12.91 16.91 -1.70
C SER A 277 12.92 15.63 -0.86
N GLY A 278 13.26 15.69 0.43
CA GLY A 278 13.43 14.54 1.31
C GLY A 278 14.64 13.66 0.94
N SER A 279 15.60 14.18 0.18
CA SER A 279 16.71 13.41 -0.38
C SER A 279 17.99 13.54 0.44
N TYR A 280 18.74 12.44 0.53
CA TYR A 280 20.12 12.44 0.98
C TYR A 280 21.04 12.22 -0.22
N GLY A 281 21.94 13.17 -0.48
CA GLY A 281 22.67 13.23 -1.74
C GLY A 281 21.78 13.64 -2.91
N THR A 282 22.37 13.69 -4.10
CA THR A 282 21.64 14.05 -5.33
C THR A 282 21.42 12.78 -6.16
N PRO A 283 20.16 12.32 -6.34
CA PRO A 283 19.86 11.21 -7.23
C PRO A 283 20.43 11.43 -8.64
N ASP A 284 20.82 10.35 -9.31
CA ASP A 284 21.52 10.33 -10.61
C ASP A 284 22.91 11.00 -10.63
N LYS A 285 23.50 11.28 -9.45
CA LYS A 285 24.88 11.80 -9.34
C LYS A 285 25.87 10.80 -8.77
N GLY A 286 25.46 9.55 -8.55
CA GLY A 286 26.30 8.48 -8.02
C GLY A 286 26.47 8.51 -6.51
N PRO A 287 27.14 7.49 -5.95
CA PRO A 287 27.35 7.38 -4.50
C PRO A 287 28.15 8.55 -3.92
N VAL A 288 27.85 8.87 -2.66
CA VAL A 288 28.62 9.80 -1.84
C VAL A 288 29.70 9.02 -1.09
N VAL A 289 30.95 9.47 -1.20
CA VAL A 289 32.14 8.84 -0.62
C VAL A 289 32.67 9.71 0.52
N PHE A 290 32.84 9.11 1.70
CA PHE A 290 33.46 9.72 2.86
C PHE A 290 34.78 9.03 3.17
N GLN A 291 35.88 9.78 3.16
CA GLN A 291 37.21 9.25 3.48
C GLN A 291 38.12 10.34 4.03
N GLY A 292 38.76 10.10 5.19
CA GLY A 292 39.77 11.02 5.74
C GLY A 292 39.26 12.46 5.98
N GLY A 293 37.98 12.62 6.33
CA GLY A 293 37.33 13.93 6.48
C GLY A 293 36.94 14.64 5.18
N GLN A 294 37.26 14.06 4.01
CA GLN A 294 36.80 14.54 2.71
C GLN A 294 35.48 13.89 2.30
N VAL A 295 34.65 14.65 1.59
CA VAL A 295 33.40 14.19 0.96
C VAL A 295 33.55 14.34 -0.55
N ARG A 296 33.25 13.28 -1.30
CA ARG A 296 33.23 13.29 -2.77
C ARG A 296 31.90 12.76 -3.26
N SER A 297 31.34 13.35 -4.31
CA SER A 297 30.11 12.88 -4.97
C SER A 297 30.41 12.47 -6.41
N GLY A 298 29.91 11.30 -6.81
CA GLY A 298 29.87 10.84 -8.20
C GLY A 298 31.12 10.18 -8.79
N ALA A 299 30.94 9.55 -9.95
CA ALA A 299 31.90 8.69 -10.65
C ALA A 299 33.05 9.44 -11.35
N ALA A 300 33.08 10.77 -11.31
CA ALA A 300 34.24 11.57 -11.68
C ALA A 300 34.11 12.95 -11.04
N ALA A 301 35.14 13.40 -10.34
CA ALA A 301 35.27 14.79 -9.94
C ALA A 301 35.29 15.68 -11.20
N ALA A 302 34.20 16.41 -11.46
CA ALA A 302 34.22 17.55 -12.36
C ALA A 302 33.41 18.69 -11.70
N PRO A 303 34.00 19.88 -11.49
CA PRO A 303 33.27 21.02 -10.95
C PRO A 303 32.36 21.58 -12.04
N GLN A 304 31.04 21.66 -11.80
CA GLN A 304 30.17 22.53 -12.60
C GLN A 304 29.92 23.83 -11.83
N ALA A 305 30.36 24.94 -12.45
CA ALA A 305 30.02 26.28 -12.01
C ALA A 305 28.52 26.52 -12.25
N GLY A 306 27.79 26.90 -11.19
CA GLY A 306 26.43 27.46 -11.30
C GLY A 306 25.32 26.82 -10.46
N ALA A 307 25.57 25.74 -9.71
CA ALA A 307 24.57 25.22 -8.76
C ALA A 307 24.77 25.87 -7.38
N GLU A 308 23.67 26.37 -6.77
CA GLU A 308 23.66 26.76 -5.36
C GLU A 308 24.32 25.67 -4.52
N ALA A 309 25.23 26.07 -3.63
CA ALA A 309 26.04 25.14 -2.84
C ALA A 309 25.14 24.24 -1.99
N THR A 310 24.85 23.03 -2.48
CA THR A 310 24.24 21.97 -1.67
C THR A 310 25.15 21.73 -0.48
N ALA A 311 24.61 21.84 0.74
CA ALA A 311 25.35 21.59 1.96
C ALA A 311 26.05 20.23 1.86
N VAL A 312 27.34 20.20 2.23
CA VAL A 312 28.11 18.95 2.22
C VAL A 312 27.43 17.98 3.20
N PRO A 313 26.98 16.80 2.75
CA PRO A 313 26.29 15.85 3.61
C PRO A 313 27.22 15.39 4.74
N GLN A 314 26.68 15.15 5.94
CA GLN A 314 27.46 14.67 7.08
C GLN A 314 27.76 13.18 6.95
N ALA A 315 28.98 12.76 7.27
CA ALA A 315 29.34 11.34 7.27
C ALA A 315 28.45 10.55 8.24
N PRO A 316 27.93 9.37 7.83
CA PRO A 316 27.25 8.46 8.74
C PRO A 316 28.14 8.08 9.92
N ARG A 317 27.58 8.04 11.13
CA ARG A 317 28.27 7.46 12.28
C ARG A 317 28.08 5.95 12.25
N LEU A 318 29.19 5.21 12.32
CA LEU A 318 29.18 3.76 12.44
C LEU A 318 29.36 3.40 13.91
N ALA A 319 28.32 2.85 14.54
CA ALA A 319 28.47 2.39 15.92
C ALA A 319 29.39 1.17 15.92
N GLY A 320 30.32 1.10 16.88
CA GLY A 320 31.22 -0.05 16.97
C GLY A 320 32.29 -0.17 15.88
N LEU A 321 32.58 0.89 15.11
CA LEU A 321 33.77 0.92 14.25
C LEU A 321 35.04 0.70 15.11
N PRO A 322 35.81 -0.37 14.88
CA PRO A 322 37.03 -0.60 15.66
C PRO A 322 38.01 0.55 15.46
N GLY A 323 38.60 1.05 16.55
CA GLY A 323 39.62 2.11 16.50
C GLY A 323 40.72 1.88 15.44
N PRO A 324 41.29 0.66 15.32
CA PRO A 324 42.29 0.35 14.30
C PRO A 324 41.80 0.47 12.84
N TRP A 325 40.49 0.37 12.60
CA TRP A 325 39.90 0.45 11.26
C TRP A 325 39.60 1.88 10.83
N ALA A 326 39.50 2.83 11.77
CA ALA A 326 39.04 4.19 11.48
C ALA A 326 39.87 4.89 10.38
N ALA A 327 41.19 4.76 10.41
CA ALA A 327 42.08 5.35 9.40
C ALA A 327 42.05 4.63 8.04
N LYS A 328 41.55 3.39 8.00
CA LYS A 328 41.51 2.50 6.84
C LYS A 328 40.11 2.41 6.19
N THR A 329 39.12 3.10 6.77
CA THR A 329 37.72 2.97 6.38
C THR A 329 37.29 4.04 5.37
N LYS A 330 36.67 3.60 4.27
CA LYS A 330 35.85 4.41 3.37
C LYS A 330 34.38 4.14 3.68
N VAL A 331 33.57 5.18 3.83
CA VAL A 331 32.12 5.04 3.97
C VAL A 331 31.45 5.50 2.69
N LEU A 332 30.61 4.63 2.11
CA LEU A 332 29.84 4.90 0.91
C LEU A 332 28.37 5.02 1.28
N VAL A 333 27.68 6.01 0.74
CA VAL A 333 26.23 6.17 0.88
C VAL A 333 25.61 6.35 -0.48
N LEU A 334 24.64 5.50 -0.82
CA LEU A 334 23.86 5.62 -2.03
C LEU A 334 22.83 6.77 -1.87
N PRO A 335 22.66 7.67 -2.86
CA PRO A 335 21.60 8.66 -2.82
C PRO A 335 20.23 8.00 -2.64
N VAL A 336 19.38 8.61 -1.82
CA VAL A 336 18.04 8.08 -1.51
C VAL A 336 17.08 9.24 -1.32
N ARG A 337 15.89 9.15 -1.93
CA ARG A 337 14.77 10.05 -1.60
C ARG A 337 13.89 9.42 -0.53
N PHE A 338 13.29 10.25 0.31
CA PHE A 338 12.39 9.82 1.40
C PHE A 338 13.08 8.81 2.35
N ALA A 339 14.32 9.13 2.72
CA ALA A 339 15.15 8.28 3.56
C ALA A 339 14.42 7.83 4.83
N GLN A 340 14.55 6.53 5.17
CA GLN A 340 13.99 5.92 6.39
C GLN A 340 12.46 5.94 6.48
N THR A 341 11.77 6.11 5.35
CA THR A 341 10.31 5.91 5.21
C THR A 341 10.00 4.61 4.46
N PRO A 342 8.76 4.10 4.45
CA PRO A 342 8.41 2.90 3.68
C PRO A 342 8.58 3.04 2.15
N VAL A 343 8.81 4.26 1.66
CA VAL A 343 9.01 4.58 0.24
C VAL A 343 10.38 5.20 0.00
N GLU A 344 11.42 4.73 0.73
CA GLU A 344 12.81 5.00 0.34
C GLU A 344 12.96 4.72 -1.16
N THR A 345 13.38 5.72 -1.92
CA THR A 345 13.39 5.64 -3.39
C THR A 345 14.82 5.70 -3.91
N ILE A 346 15.19 4.66 -4.66
CA ILE A 346 16.53 4.45 -5.22
C ILE A 346 16.49 4.59 -6.74
N GLN A 347 17.43 5.37 -7.24
CA GLN A 347 17.72 5.51 -8.65
C GLN A 347 18.63 4.37 -9.12
N LEU A 348 18.21 3.63 -10.15
CA LEU A 348 18.96 2.44 -10.59
C LEU A 348 20.31 2.78 -11.23
N GLY A 349 20.45 3.99 -11.79
CA GLY A 349 21.73 4.52 -12.27
C GLY A 349 22.77 4.66 -11.15
N ASP A 350 22.37 5.14 -9.98
CA ASP A 350 23.25 5.29 -8.83
C ASP A 350 23.67 3.93 -8.26
N LEU A 351 22.76 2.95 -8.25
CA LEU A 351 23.06 1.57 -7.87
C LEU A 351 24.12 0.95 -8.79
N ALA A 352 23.97 1.13 -10.12
CA ALA A 352 24.96 0.65 -11.09
C ALA A 352 26.32 1.36 -10.93
N ALA A 353 26.30 2.67 -10.65
CA ALA A 353 27.51 3.45 -10.37
C ALA A 353 28.21 2.97 -9.08
N LEU A 354 27.46 2.63 -8.04
CA LEU A 354 27.99 2.06 -6.80
C LEU A 354 28.66 0.70 -7.04
N ALA A 355 28.02 -0.21 -7.79
CA ALA A 355 28.62 -1.49 -8.15
C ALA A 355 29.94 -1.30 -8.94
N THR A 356 29.95 -0.35 -9.87
CA THR A 356 31.14 0.02 -10.66
C THR A 356 32.27 0.55 -9.77
N LEU A 357 31.94 1.46 -8.84
CA LEU A 357 32.90 2.01 -7.89
C LEU A 357 33.50 0.90 -7.01
N LEU A 358 32.67 -0.01 -6.50
CA LEU A 358 33.14 -1.14 -5.70
C LEU A 358 34.10 -2.05 -6.46
N ALA A 359 33.80 -2.37 -7.73
CA ALA A 359 34.69 -3.16 -8.58
C ALA A 359 36.04 -2.46 -8.77
N SER A 360 36.02 -1.15 -9.04
CA SER A 360 37.24 -0.34 -9.17
C SER A 360 38.06 -0.31 -7.88
N GLU A 361 37.41 -0.17 -6.72
CA GLU A 361 38.06 -0.17 -5.41
C GLU A 361 38.67 -1.53 -5.06
N ALA A 362 38.08 -2.62 -5.58
CA ALA A 362 38.63 -3.97 -5.47
C ALA A 362 39.65 -4.31 -6.57
N GLY A 363 39.99 -3.37 -7.45
CA GLY A 363 41.00 -3.56 -8.50
C GLY A 363 40.56 -4.48 -9.65
N VAL A 364 39.25 -4.65 -9.87
CA VAL A 364 38.68 -5.49 -10.93
C VAL A 364 37.79 -4.71 -11.89
N ALA A 365 37.59 -5.24 -13.09
CA ALA A 365 36.67 -4.64 -14.04
C ALA A 365 35.20 -4.94 -13.65
N PRO A 366 34.29 -3.96 -13.73
CA PRO A 366 32.86 -4.21 -13.55
C PRO A 366 32.35 -5.14 -14.66
N VAL A 367 31.49 -6.07 -14.29
CA VAL A 367 30.80 -6.95 -15.24
C VAL A 367 29.35 -6.47 -15.32
N PRO A 368 28.73 -6.41 -16.53
CA PRO A 368 27.32 -6.09 -16.64
C PRO A 368 26.44 -7.07 -15.83
N PRO A 369 25.28 -6.63 -15.31
CA PRO A 369 24.32 -7.55 -14.74
C PRO A 369 23.99 -8.65 -15.74
N ASP A 370 24.03 -9.92 -15.33
CA ASP A 370 23.60 -11.02 -16.19
C ASP A 370 22.07 -10.94 -16.46
N ALA A 371 21.56 -11.78 -17.36
CA ALA A 371 20.13 -11.77 -17.71
C ALA A 371 19.18 -12.26 -16.60
N SER A 372 19.69 -12.80 -15.48
CA SER A 372 18.87 -13.30 -14.38
C SER A 372 18.19 -12.16 -13.63
N THR A 373 16.87 -12.16 -13.60
CA THR A 373 16.07 -11.17 -12.87
C THR A 373 16.08 -11.38 -11.35
N GLY A 374 16.75 -12.43 -10.85
CA GLY A 374 16.69 -12.85 -9.45
C GLY A 374 15.42 -13.67 -9.14
N PRO A 375 15.20 -14.05 -7.88
CA PRO A 375 13.94 -14.66 -7.46
C PRO A 375 12.75 -13.75 -7.82
N ALA A 376 11.65 -14.36 -8.24
CA ALA A 376 10.45 -13.61 -8.60
C ALA A 376 9.96 -12.78 -7.41
N VAL A 377 9.50 -11.55 -7.70
CA VAL A 377 8.69 -10.79 -6.74
C VAL A 377 7.40 -11.56 -6.57
N THR A 378 7.25 -12.22 -5.42
CA THR A 378 6.10 -13.07 -5.16
C THR A 378 4.85 -12.27 -4.84
N GLY A 379 4.99 -10.96 -4.55
CA GLY A 379 3.90 -10.02 -4.29
C GLY A 379 2.83 -10.69 -3.46
N THR A 380 3.15 -10.98 -2.20
CA THR A 380 2.53 -12.03 -1.37
C THR A 380 1.06 -12.29 -1.71
N GLN A 381 0.78 -13.19 -2.66
CA GLN A 381 -0.58 -13.69 -2.89
C GLN A 381 -0.90 -14.57 -1.69
N LEU A 382 -1.48 -13.95 -0.67
CA LEU A 382 -1.78 -14.62 0.58
C LEU A 382 -3.19 -15.20 0.53
N GLY A 383 -3.25 -16.53 0.53
CA GLY A 383 -4.49 -17.29 0.66
C GLY A 383 -5.07 -17.78 -0.67
N ALA A 384 -6.05 -18.69 -0.55
CA ALA A 384 -6.81 -19.18 -1.70
C ALA A 384 -7.71 -18.06 -2.28
N PRO A 385 -8.04 -18.10 -3.58
CA PRO A 385 -9.00 -17.19 -4.17
C PRO A 385 -10.31 -17.17 -3.39
N ALA A 386 -10.87 -15.98 -3.21
CA ALA A 386 -12.16 -15.83 -2.56
C ALA A 386 -13.27 -16.51 -3.36
N THR A 387 -14.19 -17.20 -2.67
CA THR A 387 -15.34 -17.93 -3.27
C THR A 387 -16.66 -17.44 -2.69
N GLY A 388 -17.79 -17.78 -3.33
CA GLY A 388 -19.12 -17.33 -2.89
C GLY A 388 -19.23 -15.81 -2.87
N ASN A 389 -19.89 -15.24 -1.86
CA ASN A 389 -20.07 -13.79 -1.73
C ASN A 389 -18.73 -13.04 -1.72
N PHE A 390 -17.69 -13.60 -1.10
CA PHE A 390 -16.36 -12.98 -1.13
C PHE A 390 -15.70 -13.03 -2.52
N GLY A 391 -16.06 -13.97 -3.38
CA GLY A 391 -15.61 -13.97 -4.78
C GLY A 391 -16.23 -12.83 -5.58
N THR A 392 -17.53 -12.58 -5.41
CA THR A 392 -18.22 -11.41 -5.99
C THR A 392 -17.67 -10.11 -5.41
N LEU A 393 -17.49 -10.03 -4.09
CA LEU A 393 -16.87 -8.87 -3.43
C LEU A 393 -15.46 -8.61 -3.95
N ALA A 394 -14.60 -9.62 -4.06
CA ALA A 394 -13.25 -9.46 -4.61
C ALA A 394 -13.27 -8.86 -6.02
N THR A 395 -14.19 -9.32 -6.89
CA THR A 395 -14.35 -8.77 -8.24
C THR A 395 -14.68 -7.28 -8.22
N LEU A 396 -15.57 -6.86 -7.31
CA LEU A 396 -15.95 -5.45 -7.16
C LEU A 396 -14.86 -4.61 -6.48
N ILE A 397 -14.10 -5.17 -5.52
CA ILE A 397 -12.98 -4.52 -4.84
C ILE A 397 -11.83 -4.25 -5.83
N ASP A 398 -11.53 -5.20 -6.70
CA ASP A 398 -10.47 -5.10 -7.71
C ASP A 398 -10.84 -4.14 -8.86
N THR A 399 -12.10 -3.73 -8.92
CA THR A 399 -12.60 -2.68 -9.82
C THR A 399 -12.48 -1.32 -9.12
N TYR A 400 -11.92 -0.34 -9.80
CA TYR A 400 -11.68 1.00 -9.23
C TYR A 400 -12.78 1.95 -9.69
N GLY A 401 -13.26 2.80 -8.80
CA GLY A 401 -14.32 3.76 -9.12
C GLY A 401 -14.45 4.82 -8.05
N VAL A 402 -13.51 5.76 -8.01
CA VAL A 402 -13.59 6.93 -7.11
C VAL A 402 -14.82 7.77 -7.46
N SER A 403 -15.42 8.49 -6.51
CA SER A 403 -16.58 9.35 -6.78
C SER A 403 -16.35 10.27 -8.00
N GLY A 404 -17.25 10.21 -8.98
CA GLY A 404 -17.16 10.85 -10.30
C GLY A 404 -16.44 10.02 -11.40
N HIS A 405 -15.94 8.82 -11.07
CA HIS A 405 -15.19 7.91 -11.94
C HIS A 405 -15.71 6.46 -11.87
N GLU A 406 -16.99 6.26 -11.58
CA GLU A 406 -17.61 4.97 -11.22
C GLU A 406 -17.93 4.06 -12.41
N THR A 407 -17.62 4.48 -13.65
CA THR A 407 -18.04 3.77 -14.87
C THR A 407 -17.60 2.30 -14.86
N ASP A 408 -16.36 2.01 -14.48
CA ASP A 408 -15.85 0.65 -14.42
C ASP A 408 -16.55 -0.18 -13.33
N ALA A 409 -16.79 0.42 -12.15
CA ALA A 409 -17.52 -0.21 -11.05
C ALA A 409 -18.94 -0.58 -11.46
N ARG A 410 -19.67 0.35 -12.09
CA ARG A 410 -21.01 0.10 -12.65
C ARG A 410 -21.00 -1.01 -13.71
N VAL A 411 -20.05 -1.01 -14.63
CA VAL A 411 -19.91 -2.06 -15.65
C VAL A 411 -19.60 -3.42 -15.02
N ALA A 412 -18.82 -3.46 -13.94
CA ALA A 412 -18.58 -4.69 -13.19
C ALA A 412 -19.87 -5.21 -12.53
N VAL A 413 -20.67 -4.33 -11.92
CA VAL A 413 -22.00 -4.68 -11.39
C VAL A 413 -22.87 -5.26 -12.49
N GLU A 414 -23.00 -4.57 -13.64
CA GLU A 414 -23.83 -4.99 -14.78
C GLU A 414 -23.49 -6.40 -15.26
N LYS A 415 -22.19 -6.72 -15.37
CA LYS A 415 -21.71 -8.05 -15.79
C LYS A 415 -22.04 -9.17 -14.80
N LEU A 416 -22.25 -8.83 -13.53
CA LEU A 416 -22.53 -9.79 -12.46
C LEU A 416 -24.04 -10.04 -12.25
N LEU A 417 -24.90 -9.24 -12.89
CA LEU A 417 -26.35 -9.38 -12.79
C LEU A 417 -26.84 -10.69 -13.43
N PRO A 418 -27.93 -11.29 -12.90
CA PRO A 418 -28.53 -12.47 -13.51
C PRO A 418 -29.13 -12.13 -14.89
N LYS A 419 -29.13 -13.09 -15.82
CA LYS A 419 -29.57 -12.89 -17.22
C LYS A 419 -30.98 -12.33 -17.41
N TRP A 420 -31.85 -12.51 -16.41
CA TRP A 420 -33.22 -11.99 -16.47
C TRP A 420 -33.31 -10.50 -16.13
N ALA A 421 -32.31 -9.95 -15.44
CA ALA A 421 -32.29 -8.55 -15.03
C ALA A 421 -32.19 -7.64 -16.26
N LYS A 422 -32.93 -6.55 -16.21
CA LYS A 422 -32.94 -5.50 -17.25
C LYS A 422 -32.44 -4.22 -16.60
N PRO A 423 -31.11 -3.98 -16.60
CA PRO A 423 -30.54 -2.79 -15.99
C PRO A 423 -30.85 -1.55 -16.84
N GLU A 424 -31.17 -0.45 -16.17
CA GLU A 424 -31.30 0.87 -16.76
C GLU A 424 -30.28 1.81 -16.10
N VAL A 425 -29.59 2.61 -16.92
CA VAL A 425 -28.60 3.58 -16.44
C VAL A 425 -29.13 4.98 -16.72
N ASP A 426 -29.21 5.80 -15.68
CA ASP A 426 -29.65 7.19 -15.82
C ASP A 426 -28.50 8.13 -16.27
N ALA A 427 -28.83 9.40 -16.50
CA ALA A 427 -27.84 10.38 -16.96
C ALA A 427 -26.79 10.75 -15.90
N LYS A 428 -27.04 10.47 -14.61
CA LYS A 428 -26.08 10.67 -13.52
C LYS A 428 -25.10 9.48 -13.43
N GLY A 429 -25.52 8.32 -13.91
CA GLY A 429 -24.74 7.08 -13.90
C GLY A 429 -25.30 6.04 -12.93
N ASN A 430 -26.43 6.30 -12.26
CA ASN A 430 -27.06 5.32 -11.39
C ASN A 430 -27.57 4.15 -12.23
N LEU A 431 -27.33 2.91 -11.78
CA LEU A 431 -27.87 1.70 -12.39
C LEU A 431 -29.07 1.21 -11.58
N THR A 432 -30.18 0.91 -12.24
CA THR A 432 -31.38 0.38 -11.58
C THR A 432 -31.89 -0.89 -12.25
N VAL A 433 -32.47 -1.80 -11.46
CA VAL A 433 -33.16 -3.00 -11.93
C VAL A 433 -34.52 -3.07 -11.24
N SER A 434 -35.60 -2.91 -11.99
CA SER A 434 -36.98 -2.94 -11.49
C SER A 434 -37.75 -4.17 -11.97
N PHE A 435 -38.49 -4.83 -11.09
CA PHE A 435 -39.35 -5.98 -11.42
C PHE A 435 -40.49 -6.17 -10.43
N GLY A 436 -41.39 -7.11 -10.69
CA GLY A 436 -42.65 -7.27 -9.94
C GLY A 436 -43.73 -6.27 -10.38
N GLN A 437 -44.97 -6.48 -9.94
CA GLN A 437 -46.14 -5.70 -10.37
C GLN A 437 -47.07 -5.26 -9.23
N GLY A 438 -46.70 -5.48 -7.96
CA GLY A 438 -47.52 -5.08 -6.83
C GLY A 438 -47.55 -3.57 -6.60
N GLY A 439 -48.56 -3.09 -5.85
CA GLY A 439 -48.84 -1.65 -5.67
C GLY A 439 -47.92 -0.92 -4.70
N LYS A 440 -47.11 -1.64 -3.92
CA LYS A 440 -46.10 -1.08 -3.00
C LYS A 440 -44.72 -1.27 -3.62
N GLU A 441 -43.91 -0.21 -3.63
CA GLU A 441 -42.52 -0.30 -4.11
C GLU A 441 -41.53 -0.37 -2.94
N LEU A 442 -40.60 -1.31 -3.02
CA LEU A 442 -39.44 -1.45 -2.14
C LEU A 442 -38.18 -1.15 -2.95
N LEU A 443 -37.40 -0.16 -2.51
CA LEU A 443 -36.11 0.19 -3.10
C LEU A 443 -34.99 -0.34 -2.21
N PHE A 444 -34.02 -1.05 -2.79
CA PHE A 444 -32.74 -1.37 -2.17
C PHE A 444 -31.64 -0.58 -2.89
N VAL A 445 -30.86 0.21 -2.17
CA VAL A 445 -29.84 1.09 -2.76
C VAL A 445 -28.50 0.86 -2.08
N ALA A 446 -27.43 0.77 -2.87
CA ALA A 446 -26.04 0.61 -2.44
C ALA A 446 -25.17 1.48 -3.37
N HIS A 447 -24.05 2.01 -2.89
CA HIS A 447 -23.23 2.94 -3.69
C HIS A 447 -22.03 2.25 -4.34
N THR A 448 -21.71 2.67 -5.56
CA THR A 448 -20.62 2.08 -6.35
C THR A 448 -19.30 2.82 -6.20
N ASP A 449 -19.35 4.08 -5.76
CA ASP A 449 -18.17 4.88 -5.61
C ASP A 449 -17.30 4.42 -4.44
N GLU A 450 -16.13 5.01 -4.34
CA GLU A 450 -15.23 4.80 -3.23
C GLU A 450 -14.42 6.07 -2.99
N LEU A 451 -13.88 6.17 -1.79
CA LEU A 451 -12.94 7.23 -1.48
C LEU A 451 -11.61 7.07 -2.23
N GLY A 452 -11.07 8.19 -2.68
CA GLY A 452 -9.76 8.28 -3.32
C GLY A 452 -9.32 9.72 -3.48
N TYR A 453 -8.34 9.92 -4.35
CA TYR A 453 -7.83 11.23 -4.74
C TYR A 453 -8.18 11.53 -6.20
N GLU A 454 -8.19 12.80 -6.56
CA GLU A 454 -8.22 13.29 -7.94
C GLU A 454 -7.04 14.24 -8.16
N ILE A 455 -6.34 14.12 -9.29
CA ILE A 455 -5.23 15.01 -9.65
C ILE A 455 -5.77 16.44 -9.82
N ALA A 456 -5.35 17.35 -8.96
CA ALA A 456 -5.77 18.76 -8.99
C ALA A 456 -4.89 19.60 -9.93
N ASP A 457 -3.57 19.40 -9.86
CA ASP A 457 -2.57 19.98 -10.76
C ASP A 457 -1.27 19.16 -10.70
N ILE A 458 -0.48 19.24 -11.76
CA ILE A 458 0.89 18.72 -11.81
C ILE A 458 1.83 19.90 -11.56
N ARG A 459 2.84 19.76 -10.72
CA ARG A 459 3.78 20.84 -10.40
C ARG A 459 4.96 20.83 -11.36
N GLU A 460 5.69 21.94 -11.41
CA GLU A 460 6.90 22.06 -12.24
C GLU A 460 8.00 21.07 -11.84
N ASP A 461 8.02 20.61 -10.58
CA ASP A 461 8.93 19.57 -10.08
C ASP A 461 8.48 18.13 -10.41
N GLY A 462 7.37 17.96 -11.15
CA GLY A 462 6.81 16.67 -11.56
C GLY A 462 5.95 15.97 -10.51
N MET A 463 5.81 16.51 -9.30
CA MET A 463 4.84 15.98 -8.33
C MET A 463 3.42 16.45 -8.67
N ALA A 464 2.39 15.70 -8.30
CA ALA A 464 1.00 16.14 -8.48
C ALA A 464 0.34 16.47 -7.14
N ALA A 465 -0.32 17.62 -7.07
CA ALA A 465 -1.24 17.95 -5.98
C ALA A 465 -2.58 17.25 -6.21
N VAL A 466 -3.23 16.84 -5.13
CA VAL A 466 -4.52 16.14 -5.19
C VAL A 466 -5.63 16.91 -4.50
N ARG A 467 -6.86 16.65 -4.92
CA ARG A 467 -8.10 17.11 -4.28
C ARG A 467 -9.06 15.93 -4.13
N ARG A 468 -10.14 16.16 -3.38
CA ARG A 468 -11.08 15.14 -2.93
C ARG A 468 -10.38 14.08 -2.08
N GLY A 469 -11.00 13.76 -0.96
CA GLY A 469 -10.51 12.79 -0.01
C GLY A 469 -11.64 12.46 0.95
N GLY A 470 -11.50 11.33 1.63
CA GLY A 470 -12.32 10.96 2.79
C GLY A 470 -11.60 9.96 3.68
N VAL A 471 -10.31 9.77 3.42
CA VAL A 471 -9.41 8.93 4.20
C VAL A 471 -8.56 9.80 5.10
N TYR A 472 -8.02 9.19 6.15
CA TYR A 472 -6.91 9.78 6.89
C TYR A 472 -5.68 9.88 5.98
N HIS A 473 -5.29 11.10 5.58
CA HIS A 473 -4.11 11.32 4.75
C HIS A 473 -2.84 10.73 5.39
N ALA A 474 -2.75 10.78 6.72
CA ALA A 474 -1.69 10.13 7.49
C ALA A 474 -1.52 8.62 7.20
N SER A 475 -2.61 7.92 6.88
CA SER A 475 -2.59 6.49 6.52
C SER A 475 -2.27 6.25 5.04
N MET A 476 -2.21 7.29 4.20
CA MET A 476 -1.81 7.13 2.80
C MET A 476 -0.38 7.63 2.58
N GLU A 477 0.06 8.60 3.39
CA GLU A 477 1.40 9.17 3.40
C GLU A 477 2.47 8.06 3.48
N GLY A 478 3.46 8.11 2.60
CA GLY A 478 4.55 7.14 2.58
C GLY A 478 4.19 5.78 2.00
N HIS A 479 3.12 5.67 1.19
CA HIS A 479 2.67 4.42 0.58
C HIS A 479 2.42 4.54 -0.94
N GLY A 480 2.40 3.40 -1.62
CA GLY A 480 2.15 3.30 -3.06
C GLY A 480 0.69 3.53 -3.45
N VAL A 481 0.48 4.23 -4.56
CA VAL A 481 -0.83 4.45 -5.18
C VAL A 481 -0.79 4.18 -6.69
N LEU A 482 -1.96 4.07 -7.28
CA LEU A 482 -2.18 3.92 -8.73
C LEU A 482 -3.00 5.11 -9.20
N VAL A 483 -2.51 5.82 -10.22
CA VAL A 483 -3.25 6.86 -10.94
C VAL A 483 -3.90 6.23 -12.17
N HIS A 484 -5.21 6.35 -12.29
CA HIS A 484 -6.02 5.75 -13.35
C HIS A 484 -6.17 6.76 -14.49
N THR A 485 -5.37 6.58 -15.54
CA THR A 485 -5.37 7.44 -16.72
C THR A 485 -6.10 6.76 -17.88
N ALA A 486 -6.45 7.51 -18.92
CA ALA A 486 -6.99 6.94 -20.16
C ALA A 486 -6.03 5.95 -20.86
N ARG A 487 -4.71 6.00 -20.56
CA ARG A 487 -3.69 5.07 -21.09
C ARG A 487 -3.43 3.87 -20.18
N GLY A 488 -4.16 3.74 -19.10
CA GLY A 488 -3.97 2.72 -18.07
C GLY A 488 -3.41 3.28 -16.77
N ARG A 489 -3.02 2.38 -15.87
CA ARG A 489 -2.63 2.73 -14.50
C ARG A 489 -1.16 3.14 -14.44
N VAL A 490 -0.88 4.30 -13.87
CA VAL A 490 0.48 4.80 -13.62
C VAL A 490 0.80 4.64 -12.13
N PRO A 491 1.84 3.88 -11.77
CA PRO A 491 2.32 3.77 -10.39
C PRO A 491 2.85 5.11 -9.86
N ALA A 492 2.50 5.44 -8.62
CA ALA A 492 3.06 6.57 -7.88
C ALA A 492 3.20 6.22 -6.39
N ILE A 493 3.73 7.14 -5.59
CA ILE A 493 3.68 7.11 -4.12
C ILE A 493 3.04 8.39 -3.60
N VAL A 494 2.35 8.32 -2.46
CA VAL A 494 2.06 9.52 -1.68
C VAL A 494 3.34 9.93 -0.97
N ALA A 495 3.92 11.05 -1.37
CA ALA A 495 5.17 11.54 -0.81
C ALA A 495 4.99 11.82 0.70
N PRO A 496 5.95 11.43 1.55
CA PRO A 496 6.03 11.96 2.91
C PRO A 496 6.02 13.49 2.89
N ARG A 497 5.28 14.09 3.83
CA ARG A 497 5.23 15.55 3.98
C ARG A 497 6.63 16.09 4.20
N ARG A 498 6.88 17.32 3.75
CA ARG A 498 8.21 17.93 3.77
C ARG A 498 8.90 17.88 5.15
N ASN A 499 8.15 18.02 6.24
CA ASN A 499 8.67 18.02 7.60
C ASN A 499 8.56 16.66 8.33
N TYR A 500 8.44 15.53 7.61
CA TYR A 500 8.23 14.20 8.21
C TYR A 500 9.24 13.83 9.31
N THR A 501 10.49 14.33 9.22
CA THR A 501 11.55 14.08 10.22
C THR A 501 11.33 14.78 11.56
N ARG A 502 10.45 15.78 11.61
CA ARG A 502 10.14 16.61 12.79
C ARG A 502 8.64 16.86 12.98
N ALA A 503 7.80 16.05 12.35
CA ALA A 503 6.37 16.22 12.41
C ALA A 503 5.89 16.04 13.86
N THR A 504 5.03 16.96 14.30
CA THR A 504 4.38 16.92 15.61
C THR A 504 2.90 16.58 15.50
N GLU A 505 2.34 16.69 14.30
CA GLU A 505 0.93 16.44 14.02
C GLU A 505 0.75 15.18 13.18
N TRP A 506 -0.22 14.35 13.56
CA TRP A 506 -0.44 13.07 12.90
C TRP A 506 -1.00 13.25 11.48
N GLN A 507 -1.97 14.14 11.27
CA GLN A 507 -2.51 14.42 9.93
C GLN A 507 -1.64 15.44 9.18
N PRO A 508 -1.23 15.17 7.93
CA PRO A 508 -0.76 16.24 7.06
C PRO A 508 -1.94 17.11 6.63
N ARG A 509 -1.66 18.36 6.28
CA ARG A 509 -2.68 19.23 5.67
C ARG A 509 -2.95 18.79 4.24
N ALA A 510 -4.15 19.09 3.73
CA ALA A 510 -4.56 18.63 2.40
C ALA A 510 -3.59 19.11 1.29
N GLU A 511 -3.07 20.33 1.40
CA GLU A 511 -2.09 20.90 0.45
C GLU A 511 -0.71 20.24 0.51
N GLU A 512 -0.41 19.46 1.55
CA GLU A 512 0.86 18.74 1.72
C GLU A 512 0.81 17.35 1.07
N VAL A 513 -0.36 16.88 0.64
CA VAL A 513 -0.54 15.57 0.02
C VAL A 513 -0.15 15.66 -1.46
N LEU A 514 1.01 15.10 -1.79
CA LEU A 514 1.57 15.10 -3.13
C LEU A 514 1.82 13.68 -3.63
N LEU A 515 1.55 13.43 -4.91
CA LEU A 515 1.92 12.19 -5.58
C LEU A 515 3.25 12.35 -6.30
N TYR A 516 4.16 11.40 -6.10
CA TYR A 516 5.46 11.34 -6.79
C TYR A 516 5.51 10.15 -7.74
N PHE A 517 5.91 10.41 -8.99
CA PHE A 517 5.88 9.44 -10.09
C PHE A 517 7.26 8.91 -10.50
N GLY A 518 8.34 9.40 -9.87
CA GLY A 518 9.71 9.17 -10.36
C GLY A 518 10.13 10.10 -11.50
N THR A 519 9.47 11.25 -11.63
CA THR A 519 9.72 12.27 -12.66
C THR A 519 10.34 13.52 -12.03
N ALA A 520 11.00 14.34 -12.86
CA ALA A 520 11.66 15.58 -12.44
C ALA A 520 10.99 16.85 -12.98
N SER A 521 9.96 16.71 -13.82
CA SER A 521 9.23 17.84 -14.38
C SER A 521 7.76 17.55 -14.66
N ARG A 522 6.97 18.64 -14.80
CA ARG A 522 5.59 18.57 -15.30
C ARG A 522 5.50 17.77 -16.59
N ALA A 523 6.34 18.12 -17.58
CA ALA A 523 6.32 17.52 -18.91
C ALA A 523 6.59 16.00 -18.88
N GLU A 524 7.52 15.54 -18.04
CA GLU A 524 7.77 14.11 -17.86
C GLU A 524 6.57 13.37 -17.27
N THR A 525 5.86 14.00 -16.34
CA THR A 525 4.68 13.42 -15.68
C THR A 525 3.49 13.34 -16.63
N GLU A 526 3.25 14.41 -17.41
CA GLU A 526 2.26 14.42 -18.48
C GLU A 526 2.58 13.38 -19.57
N ALA A 527 3.87 13.17 -19.86
CA ALA A 527 4.32 12.13 -20.79
C ALA A 527 3.98 10.70 -20.32
N LEU A 528 3.78 10.46 -19.02
CA LEU A 528 3.24 9.20 -18.48
C LEU A 528 1.74 9.03 -18.75
N GLY A 529 1.03 10.12 -19.08
CA GLY A 529 -0.40 10.12 -19.36
C GLY A 529 -1.25 10.65 -18.23
N VAL A 530 -0.60 11.11 -17.16
CA VAL A 530 -1.25 11.75 -16.03
C VAL A 530 -1.72 13.13 -16.46
N THR A 531 -2.98 13.42 -16.16
CA THR A 531 -3.62 14.69 -16.46
C THR A 531 -4.46 15.13 -15.26
N LYS A 532 -4.78 16.43 -15.22
CA LYS A 532 -5.72 16.97 -14.23
C LYS A 532 -7.07 16.28 -14.38
N GLY A 533 -7.64 15.86 -13.25
CA GLY A 533 -8.90 15.12 -13.22
C GLY A 533 -8.74 13.60 -13.17
N ASP A 534 -7.55 13.03 -13.37
CA ASP A 534 -7.36 11.60 -13.22
C ASP A 534 -7.57 11.17 -11.76
N ALA A 535 -8.20 10.03 -11.55
CA ALA A 535 -8.42 9.46 -10.22
C ALA A 535 -7.16 8.73 -9.73
N ALA A 536 -6.92 8.72 -8.42
CA ALA A 536 -5.84 7.98 -7.80
C ALA A 536 -6.31 7.24 -6.54
N THR A 537 -5.86 5.99 -6.39
CA THR A 537 -6.24 5.12 -5.28
C THR A 537 -5.03 4.32 -4.78
N VAL A 538 -5.04 3.88 -3.52
CA VAL A 538 -4.14 2.79 -3.12
C VAL A 538 -4.47 1.53 -3.90
N ARG A 539 -3.50 0.63 -4.03
CA ARG A 539 -3.76 -0.68 -4.63
C ARG A 539 -4.67 -1.48 -3.68
N LYS A 540 -5.74 -2.05 -4.22
CA LYS A 540 -6.73 -2.81 -3.46
C LYS A 540 -6.68 -4.28 -3.86
N GLN A 541 -6.91 -5.13 -2.87
CA GLN A 541 -7.13 -6.56 -3.01
C GLN A 541 -7.90 -7.04 -1.79
N LEU A 542 -8.93 -7.87 -1.99
CA LEU A 542 -9.57 -8.58 -0.90
C LEU A 542 -8.69 -9.72 -0.40
N VAL A 543 -8.32 -9.68 0.87
CA VAL A 543 -7.45 -10.68 1.49
C VAL A 543 -8.16 -11.31 2.68
N ARG A 544 -8.10 -12.64 2.79
CA ARG A 544 -8.70 -13.38 3.90
C ARG A 544 -7.93 -13.13 5.21
N LEU A 545 -8.66 -12.88 6.28
CA LEU A 545 -8.17 -12.79 7.65
C LEU A 545 -8.83 -13.89 8.48
N GLY A 546 -8.04 -14.88 8.91
CA GLY A 546 -8.56 -16.05 9.61
C GLY A 546 -9.68 -16.79 8.86
N ASP A 547 -10.55 -17.45 9.61
CA ASP A 547 -11.53 -18.41 9.07
C ASP A 547 -12.75 -17.74 8.40
N HIS A 548 -13.17 -16.57 8.89
CA HIS A 548 -14.46 -15.95 8.50
C HIS A 548 -14.34 -14.52 7.97
N ARG A 549 -13.21 -13.86 8.19
CA ARG A 549 -13.07 -12.43 7.87
C ARG A 549 -12.24 -12.21 6.63
N ALA A 550 -12.35 -11.00 6.11
CA ALA A 550 -11.53 -10.50 5.02
C ALA A 550 -11.28 -9.01 5.23
N SER A 551 -10.19 -8.51 4.67
CA SER A 551 -9.87 -7.09 4.62
C SER A 551 -9.59 -6.63 3.21
N ALA A 552 -10.07 -5.43 2.93
CA ALA A 552 -9.76 -4.66 1.74
C ALA A 552 -10.00 -3.19 2.04
N ARG A 553 -9.57 -2.33 1.12
CA ARG A 553 -10.15 -1.01 0.99
C ARG A 553 -11.44 -1.07 0.16
N ALA A 554 -12.38 -0.15 0.43
CA ALA A 554 -13.64 0.00 -0.28
C ALA A 554 -14.59 -1.18 -0.08
N ILE A 555 -14.57 -1.81 1.11
CA ILE A 555 -15.66 -2.69 1.52
C ILE A 555 -16.94 -1.85 1.62
N ASP A 556 -16.80 -0.63 2.12
CA ASP A 556 -17.74 0.48 1.96
C ASP A 556 -17.68 1.01 0.50
N ASP A 557 -18.69 0.81 -0.36
CA ASP A 557 -19.89 -0.04 -0.21
C ASP A 557 -19.94 -1.15 -1.28
N ARG A 558 -18.78 -1.69 -1.64
CA ARG A 558 -18.72 -2.87 -2.52
C ARG A 558 -19.35 -4.10 -1.88
N ALA A 559 -19.46 -4.15 -0.56
CA ALA A 559 -20.19 -5.19 0.15
C ALA A 559 -21.73 -5.03 0.03
N GLY A 560 -22.29 -3.82 0.10
CA GLY A 560 -23.71 -3.58 -0.20
C GLY A 560 -24.02 -3.89 -1.66
N CYS A 561 -23.18 -3.44 -2.59
CA CYS A 561 -23.27 -3.81 -4.00
C CYS A 561 -23.31 -5.34 -4.19
N THR A 562 -22.41 -6.05 -3.51
CA THR A 562 -22.36 -7.53 -3.52
C THR A 562 -23.66 -8.11 -2.97
N ALA A 563 -24.16 -7.59 -1.85
CA ALA A 563 -25.38 -8.09 -1.22
C ALA A 563 -26.60 -7.97 -2.14
N LEU A 564 -26.73 -6.83 -2.86
CA LEU A 564 -27.77 -6.60 -3.86
C LEU A 564 -27.69 -7.61 -5.01
N ILE A 565 -26.48 -7.81 -5.58
CA ILE A 565 -26.24 -8.75 -6.69
C ILE A 565 -26.58 -10.18 -6.28
N GLU A 566 -26.09 -10.62 -5.13
CA GLU A 566 -26.31 -11.99 -4.64
C GLU A 566 -27.79 -12.22 -4.25
N ALA A 567 -28.48 -11.20 -3.74
CA ALA A 567 -29.92 -11.29 -3.50
C ALA A 567 -30.70 -11.44 -4.81
N LEU A 568 -30.38 -10.65 -5.85
CA LEU A 568 -31.00 -10.78 -7.18
C LEU A 568 -30.81 -12.17 -7.79
N LYS A 569 -29.63 -12.79 -7.62
CA LYS A 569 -29.39 -14.16 -8.09
C LYS A 569 -30.29 -15.20 -7.41
N LYS A 570 -30.73 -14.94 -6.18
CA LYS A 570 -31.62 -15.82 -5.39
C LYS A 570 -33.11 -15.54 -5.60
N LEU A 571 -33.47 -14.39 -6.15
CA LEU A 571 -34.86 -13.98 -6.34
C LEU A 571 -35.46 -14.55 -7.63
N ASP A 572 -36.74 -14.89 -7.54
CA ASP A 572 -37.59 -15.22 -8.67
C ASP A 572 -38.53 -14.02 -8.93
N PRO A 573 -38.36 -13.29 -10.04
CA PRO A 573 -39.16 -12.09 -10.33
C PRO A 573 -40.68 -12.34 -10.37
N ALA A 574 -41.10 -13.58 -10.63
CA ALA A 574 -42.52 -13.95 -10.67
C ALA A 574 -43.13 -14.20 -9.28
N LYS A 575 -42.30 -14.32 -8.23
CA LYS A 575 -42.74 -14.68 -6.87
C LYS A 575 -42.68 -13.54 -5.86
N VAL A 576 -42.25 -12.35 -6.27
CA VAL A 576 -42.28 -11.17 -5.39
C VAL A 576 -43.68 -10.54 -5.41
N PRO A 577 -44.28 -10.24 -4.25
CA PRO A 577 -45.65 -9.71 -4.18
C PRO A 577 -45.75 -8.22 -4.53
N ASN A 578 -44.62 -7.51 -4.53
CA ASN A 578 -44.52 -6.06 -4.62
C ASN A 578 -43.60 -5.65 -5.78
N ARG A 579 -43.61 -4.35 -6.15
CA ARG A 579 -42.62 -3.81 -7.07
C ARG A 579 -41.29 -3.69 -6.32
N ILE A 580 -40.24 -4.29 -6.85
CA ILE A 580 -38.92 -4.26 -6.25
C ILE A 580 -37.96 -3.55 -7.20
N THR A 581 -37.23 -2.59 -6.65
CA THR A 581 -36.18 -1.85 -7.36
C THR A 581 -34.87 -2.04 -6.62
N PHE A 582 -33.85 -2.50 -7.33
CA PHE A 582 -32.47 -2.50 -6.86
C PHE A 582 -31.74 -1.36 -7.57
N ALA A 583 -31.00 -0.55 -6.82
CA ALA A 583 -30.24 0.58 -7.35
C ALA A 583 -28.79 0.51 -6.88
N TRP A 584 -27.90 0.87 -7.80
CA TRP A 584 -26.49 1.10 -7.56
C TRP A 584 -26.19 2.53 -7.97
N ASP A 585 -26.04 3.41 -6.99
CA ASP A 585 -25.85 4.83 -7.25
C ASP A 585 -24.37 5.25 -7.21
N VAL A 586 -24.17 6.51 -7.55
CA VAL A 586 -22.86 7.15 -7.70
C VAL A 586 -22.75 8.36 -6.76
N GLU A 587 -21.52 8.74 -6.42
CA GLU A 587 -21.21 9.91 -5.60
C GLU A 587 -21.94 9.97 -4.24
N GLU A 588 -22.05 8.84 -3.51
CA GLU A 588 -22.48 8.83 -2.10
C GLU A 588 -21.49 9.63 -1.26
N GLU A 589 -20.20 9.28 -1.38
CA GLU A 589 -19.12 9.71 -0.48
C GLU A 589 -18.80 11.21 -0.59
N THR A 590 -19.31 11.86 -1.63
CA THR A 590 -19.14 13.29 -1.88
C THR A 590 -20.42 14.11 -1.73
N GLY A 591 -21.54 13.48 -1.34
CA GLY A 591 -22.75 14.22 -0.98
C GLY A 591 -24.09 13.55 -1.30
N LEU A 592 -24.15 12.23 -1.46
CA LEU A 592 -25.40 11.48 -1.71
C LEU A 592 -26.11 11.90 -3.01
N THR A 593 -25.34 12.34 -4.02
CA THR A 593 -25.95 13.03 -5.18
C THR A 593 -26.62 12.07 -6.16
N GLY A 594 -26.10 10.84 -6.30
CA GLY A 594 -26.75 9.78 -7.07
C GLY A 594 -28.12 9.42 -6.51
N ALA A 595 -28.20 9.12 -5.21
CA ALA A 595 -29.45 8.91 -4.48
C ALA A 595 -30.42 10.09 -4.61
N GLY A 596 -29.91 11.32 -4.59
CA GLY A 596 -30.72 12.53 -4.79
C GLY A 596 -31.46 12.52 -6.12
N VAL A 597 -30.77 12.18 -7.22
CA VAL A 597 -31.37 12.07 -8.56
C VAL A 597 -32.40 10.94 -8.62
N LEU A 598 -32.18 9.83 -7.91
CA LEU A 598 -33.16 8.76 -7.80
C LEU A 598 -34.42 9.24 -7.05
N ALA A 599 -34.26 9.94 -5.93
CA ALA A 599 -35.36 10.45 -5.12
C ALA A 599 -36.24 11.49 -5.85
N GLU A 600 -35.72 12.19 -6.85
CA GLU A 600 -36.50 13.06 -7.73
C GLU A 600 -37.44 12.29 -8.69
N ARG A 601 -37.13 11.01 -8.95
CA ARG A 601 -37.80 10.19 -9.97
C ARG A 601 -38.73 9.14 -9.40
N MET A 602 -38.53 8.74 -8.15
CA MET A 602 -39.33 7.72 -7.47
C MET A 602 -39.58 8.04 -6.00
N ALA A 603 -40.75 7.61 -5.53
CA ALA A 603 -41.18 7.70 -4.13
C ALA A 603 -41.61 6.32 -3.64
N PRO A 604 -40.66 5.41 -3.37
CA PRO A 604 -40.98 4.07 -2.90
C PRO A 604 -41.65 4.12 -1.51
N ALA A 605 -42.38 3.07 -1.13
CA ALA A 605 -42.95 3.02 0.21
C ALA A 605 -41.86 2.84 1.28
N TYR A 606 -40.82 2.08 0.93
CA TYR A 606 -39.65 1.84 1.77
C TYR A 606 -38.38 1.94 0.93
N VAL A 607 -37.36 2.60 1.49
CA VAL A 607 -35.99 2.50 0.99
C VAL A 607 -35.13 1.77 2.00
N PHE A 608 -34.45 0.74 1.55
CA PHE A 608 -33.44 0.00 2.28
C PHE A 608 -32.08 0.45 1.76
N ALA A 609 -31.48 1.43 2.43
CA ALA A 609 -30.10 1.79 2.18
C ALA A 609 -29.21 0.65 2.70
N VAL A 610 -28.46 0.03 1.80
CA VAL A 610 -27.55 -1.07 2.09
C VAL A 610 -26.16 -0.48 2.15
N ASP A 611 -25.67 -0.23 3.35
CA ASP A 611 -24.41 0.49 3.60
C ASP A 611 -23.78 -0.03 4.90
N THR A 612 -22.52 0.31 5.15
CA THR A 612 -21.73 -0.15 6.28
C THR A 612 -22.37 0.29 7.62
N PHE A 613 -22.47 -0.65 8.58
CA PHE A 613 -22.62 -0.28 9.98
C PHE A 613 -21.23 -0.13 10.58
N VAL A 614 -20.81 1.12 10.81
CA VAL A 614 -19.48 1.39 11.38
C VAL A 614 -19.44 0.89 12.81
N SER A 615 -18.75 -0.23 13.02
CA SER A 615 -18.64 -0.88 14.32
C SER A 615 -17.54 -0.24 15.16
N SER A 616 -17.81 -0.06 16.45
CA SER A 616 -16.79 0.29 17.44
C SER A 616 -16.10 -0.93 18.03
N ASP A 617 -16.27 -2.13 17.46
CA ASP A 617 -15.61 -3.37 17.89
C ASP A 617 -14.10 -3.39 17.56
N SER A 618 -13.36 -2.46 18.15
CA SER A 618 -11.91 -2.34 18.04
C SER A 618 -11.32 -1.68 19.30
N PRO A 619 -10.02 -1.91 19.60
CA PRO A 619 -9.39 -1.31 20.78
C PRO A 619 -9.20 0.20 20.70
N VAL A 620 -9.33 0.80 19.51
CA VAL A 620 -9.06 2.22 19.26
C VAL A 620 -10.33 3.06 19.06
N ASP A 621 -11.48 2.42 18.88
CA ASP A 621 -12.75 3.10 18.65
C ASP A 621 -13.51 3.37 19.97
N PRO A 622 -14.29 4.46 20.04
CA PRO A 622 -15.04 4.81 21.23
C PRO A 622 -16.19 3.83 21.48
N GLN A 623 -16.14 3.14 22.63
CA GLN A 623 -17.06 2.05 22.99
C GLN A 623 -18.47 2.48 23.44
N ARG A 624 -18.79 3.79 23.44
CA ARG A 624 -20.06 4.32 23.98
C ARG A 624 -21.27 3.89 23.15
N THR A 625 -21.12 3.83 21.83
CA THR A 625 -22.16 3.53 20.85
C THR A 625 -21.57 2.61 19.77
N SER A 626 -22.42 2.06 18.89
CA SER A 626 -21.97 1.24 17.75
C SER A 626 -21.26 -0.07 18.07
N ARG A 627 -21.38 -0.58 19.29
CA ARG A 627 -20.65 -1.78 19.75
C ARG A 627 -21.35 -3.07 19.30
N ILE A 628 -21.26 -3.36 18.01
CA ILE A 628 -21.74 -4.62 17.41
C ILE A 628 -20.55 -5.39 16.88
N ALA A 629 -20.29 -6.57 17.46
CA ALA A 629 -19.17 -7.40 17.06
C ALA A 629 -19.35 -7.95 15.63
N LEU A 630 -18.24 -8.13 14.92
CA LEU A 630 -18.24 -8.85 13.64
C LEU A 630 -18.65 -10.31 13.86
N GLY A 631 -19.46 -10.85 12.95
CA GLY A 631 -20.06 -12.19 13.04
C GLY A 631 -21.43 -12.23 13.72
N SER A 632 -22.04 -11.06 14.01
CA SER A 632 -23.33 -10.95 14.71
C SER A 632 -24.55 -11.00 13.78
N GLY A 633 -24.36 -11.19 12.47
CA GLY A 633 -25.40 -11.15 11.44
C GLY A 633 -25.61 -9.76 10.84
N ALA A 634 -26.72 -9.61 10.10
CA ALA A 634 -27.09 -8.34 9.50
C ALA A 634 -27.48 -7.33 10.59
N VAL A 635 -27.33 -6.04 10.30
CA VAL A 635 -27.65 -4.96 11.26
C VAL A 635 -28.78 -4.11 10.71
N LEU A 636 -29.83 -3.90 11.50
CA LEU A 636 -30.77 -2.80 11.28
C LEU A 636 -30.17 -1.55 11.90
N ARG A 637 -29.66 -0.65 11.07
CA ARG A 637 -29.04 0.62 11.46
C ARG A 637 -30.16 1.61 11.78
N ALA A 638 -30.70 1.48 12.98
CA ALA A 638 -31.94 2.12 13.40
C ALA A 638 -31.83 3.64 13.56
N VAL A 639 -30.67 4.12 13.98
CA VAL A 639 -30.38 5.56 14.12
C VAL A 639 -28.96 5.82 13.67
N ASP A 640 -28.80 6.82 12.82
CA ASP A 640 -27.52 7.44 12.50
C ASP A 640 -27.62 8.97 12.41
N ASN A 641 -26.66 9.65 11.78
CA ASN A 641 -26.68 11.10 11.69
C ASN A 641 -27.66 11.63 10.61
N SER A 642 -28.15 10.79 9.70
CA SER A 642 -29.00 11.21 8.57
C SER A 642 -30.43 10.67 8.64
N SER A 643 -30.70 9.62 9.42
CA SER A 643 -31.97 8.90 9.41
C SER A 643 -32.32 8.23 10.74
N ILE A 644 -33.63 8.06 10.97
CA ILE A 644 -34.21 7.32 12.10
C ILE A 644 -35.29 6.40 11.57
N THR A 645 -35.16 5.09 11.79
CA THR A 645 -36.16 4.12 11.38
C THR A 645 -37.28 4.00 12.43
N PRO A 646 -38.57 4.01 12.03
CA PRO A 646 -39.67 3.83 12.97
C PRO A 646 -39.59 2.49 13.74
N PRO A 647 -39.79 2.47 15.07
CA PRO A 647 -39.72 1.24 15.86
C PRO A 647 -40.67 0.12 15.40
N ALA A 648 -41.87 0.47 14.94
CA ALA A 648 -42.83 -0.50 14.41
C ALA A 648 -42.29 -1.21 13.15
N THR A 649 -41.57 -0.50 12.29
CA THR A 649 -40.93 -1.07 11.11
C THR A 649 -39.81 -2.03 11.50
N LEU A 650 -38.99 -1.67 12.49
CA LEU A 650 -37.94 -2.55 13.02
C LEU A 650 -38.53 -3.87 13.55
N GLU A 651 -39.64 -3.80 14.28
CA GLU A 651 -40.31 -5.00 14.82
C GLU A 651 -40.87 -5.92 13.72
N VAL A 652 -41.42 -5.36 12.65
CA VAL A 652 -41.87 -6.14 11.49
C VAL A 652 -40.70 -6.91 10.88
N ILE A 653 -39.58 -6.22 10.65
CA ILE A 653 -38.39 -6.83 10.03
C ILE A 653 -37.76 -7.88 10.95
N ARG A 654 -37.66 -7.61 12.25
CA ARG A 654 -37.17 -8.59 13.23
C ARG A 654 -38.02 -9.86 13.26
N LYS A 655 -39.34 -9.73 13.22
CA LYS A 655 -40.24 -10.90 13.16
C LYS A 655 -40.06 -11.69 11.87
N LEU A 656 -39.93 -11.00 10.73
CA LEU A 656 -39.65 -11.64 9.45
C LEU A 656 -38.31 -12.40 9.47
N ALA A 657 -37.25 -11.75 9.95
CA ALA A 657 -35.92 -12.35 10.07
C ALA A 657 -35.94 -13.57 10.99
N ALA A 658 -36.58 -13.47 12.16
CA ALA A 658 -36.72 -14.58 13.11
C ALA A 658 -37.50 -15.76 12.49
N ALA A 659 -38.60 -15.50 11.77
CA ALA A 659 -39.36 -16.54 11.09
C ALA A 659 -38.56 -17.26 9.97
N ARG A 660 -37.51 -16.62 9.45
CA ARG A 660 -36.62 -17.17 8.42
C ARG A 660 -35.27 -17.65 9.00
N GLY A 661 -35.05 -17.57 10.31
CA GLY A 661 -33.80 -17.96 10.96
C GLY A 661 -32.59 -17.08 10.60
N ILE A 662 -32.82 -15.83 10.21
CA ILE A 662 -31.78 -14.89 9.79
C ILE A 662 -31.27 -14.12 11.01
N PRO A 663 -29.95 -14.17 11.34
CA PRO A 663 -29.42 -13.42 12.46
C PRO A 663 -29.42 -11.91 12.13
N VAL A 664 -30.12 -11.14 12.97
CA VAL A 664 -30.26 -9.69 12.82
C VAL A 664 -30.09 -9.02 14.18
N THR A 665 -29.25 -7.98 14.21
CA THR A 665 -29.06 -7.11 15.38
C THR A 665 -29.57 -5.71 15.06
N VAL A 666 -30.04 -4.97 16.07
CA VAL A 666 -30.41 -3.54 15.93
C VAL A 666 -29.30 -2.70 16.54
N GLY A 667 -28.85 -1.68 15.81
CA GLY A 667 -27.75 -0.82 16.25
C GLY A 667 -27.98 0.66 15.96
N THR A 668 -27.22 1.49 16.67
CA THR A 668 -27.06 2.91 16.36
C THR A 668 -25.61 3.17 15.99
N THR A 669 -25.37 4.01 14.99
CA THR A 669 -24.01 4.39 14.59
C THR A 669 -23.92 5.83 14.10
N ASN A 670 -22.76 6.24 13.62
CA ASN A 670 -22.53 7.55 13.01
C ASN A 670 -22.37 7.39 11.50
N GLY A 671 -22.56 8.49 10.76
CA GLY A 671 -22.47 8.54 9.31
C GLY A 671 -23.81 8.89 8.65
N GLY A 672 -23.77 9.03 7.32
CA GLY A 672 -24.94 9.17 6.46
C GLY A 672 -25.20 7.88 5.67
N ASN A 673 -26.22 7.89 4.82
CA ASN A 673 -26.49 6.84 3.83
C ASN A 673 -27.47 7.40 2.77
N ASP A 674 -27.53 6.77 1.61
CA ASP A 674 -28.36 7.19 0.46
C ASP A 674 -29.86 7.27 0.73
N GLY A 675 -30.36 6.41 1.62
CA GLY A 675 -31.78 6.36 1.98
C GLY A 675 -32.29 7.70 2.53
N SER A 676 -31.42 8.49 3.15
CA SER A 676 -31.77 9.81 3.68
C SER A 676 -32.30 10.79 2.62
N GLN A 677 -31.93 10.66 1.35
CA GLN A 677 -32.46 11.51 0.28
C GLN A 677 -33.95 11.28 0.02
N PHE A 678 -34.43 10.06 0.25
CA PHE A 678 -35.83 9.68 0.02
C PHE A 678 -36.76 10.08 1.17
N SER A 679 -36.22 10.41 2.35
CA SER A 679 -37.03 10.89 3.49
C SER A 679 -37.85 12.14 3.14
N LYS A 680 -37.33 12.96 2.22
CA LYS A 680 -37.95 14.21 1.74
C LYS A 680 -39.20 13.97 0.89
N VAL A 681 -39.39 12.76 0.36
CA VAL A 681 -40.51 12.41 -0.54
C VAL A 681 -41.52 11.45 0.11
N GLY A 682 -41.49 11.32 1.44
CA GLY A 682 -42.48 10.52 2.20
C GLY A 682 -42.16 9.02 2.30
N THR A 683 -40.97 8.60 1.84
CA THR A 683 -40.48 7.22 1.94
C THR A 683 -40.05 6.87 3.36
N ILE A 684 -40.37 5.66 3.83
CA ILE A 684 -39.82 5.14 5.09
C ILE A 684 -38.38 4.65 4.86
N VAL A 685 -37.42 5.27 5.55
CA VAL A 685 -35.99 4.94 5.44
C VAL A 685 -35.62 3.85 6.44
N VAL A 686 -35.07 2.75 5.93
CA VAL A 686 -34.70 1.56 6.71
C VAL A 686 -33.28 1.11 6.34
N PRO A 687 -32.23 1.73 6.89
CA PRO A 687 -30.87 1.30 6.61
C PRO A 687 -30.61 -0.11 7.14
N ILE A 688 -30.14 -1.00 6.27
CA ILE A 688 -29.75 -2.37 6.60
C ILE A 688 -28.29 -2.57 6.23
N SER A 689 -27.54 -3.28 7.05
CA SER A 689 -26.09 -3.19 7.04
C SER A 689 -25.41 -4.50 7.46
N TRP A 690 -24.08 -4.49 7.41
CA TRP A 690 -23.21 -5.43 8.12
C TRP A 690 -22.28 -4.65 9.06
N PRO A 691 -21.80 -5.22 10.17
CA PRO A 691 -20.81 -4.54 11.00
C PRO A 691 -19.45 -4.55 10.31
N GLY A 692 -18.88 -3.36 10.09
CA GLY A 692 -17.56 -3.16 9.49
C GLY A 692 -16.60 -2.47 10.47
N ARG A 693 -15.36 -2.94 10.54
CA ARG A 693 -14.28 -2.25 11.28
C ARG A 693 -13.49 -1.34 10.35
N TYR A 694 -12.92 -0.27 10.91
CA TYR A 694 -11.92 0.58 10.27
C TYR A 694 -12.43 1.29 9.02
N SER A 695 -13.72 1.67 9.03
CA SER A 695 -14.38 2.37 7.93
C SER A 695 -13.58 3.59 7.48
N HIS A 696 -13.47 3.75 6.15
CA HIS A 696 -12.73 4.80 5.46
C HIS A 696 -11.21 4.74 5.61
N SER A 697 -10.66 3.54 5.84
CA SER A 697 -9.21 3.28 5.89
C SER A 697 -8.73 2.40 4.73
N ALA A 698 -7.43 2.11 4.66
CA ALA A 698 -6.88 1.13 3.72
C ALA A 698 -7.20 -0.33 4.09
N VAL A 699 -7.79 -0.56 5.28
CA VAL A 699 -7.81 -1.87 5.95
C VAL A 699 -9.17 -2.24 6.51
N GLU A 700 -10.27 -1.82 5.89
CA GLU A 700 -11.61 -2.21 6.35
C GLU A 700 -11.72 -3.73 6.52
N VAL A 701 -12.45 -4.18 7.54
CA VAL A 701 -12.64 -5.61 7.83
C VAL A 701 -14.12 -5.96 7.86
N ILE A 702 -14.47 -7.06 7.20
CA ILE A 702 -15.82 -7.65 7.13
C ILE A 702 -15.80 -9.13 7.53
N ASP A 703 -16.90 -9.62 8.10
CA ASP A 703 -17.16 -11.04 8.31
C ASP A 703 -18.10 -11.59 7.23
N GLY A 704 -17.73 -12.72 6.62
CA GLY A 704 -18.52 -13.33 5.54
C GLY A 704 -19.88 -13.84 5.98
N ARG A 705 -20.04 -14.17 7.27
CA ARG A 705 -21.33 -14.58 7.85
C ARG A 705 -22.31 -13.42 7.91
N ASP A 706 -21.82 -12.22 8.20
CA ASP A 706 -22.66 -11.01 8.25
C ASP A 706 -23.12 -10.62 6.86
N LEU A 707 -22.21 -10.65 5.87
CA LEU A 707 -22.56 -10.42 4.47
C LEU A 707 -23.60 -11.44 3.97
N GLN A 708 -23.47 -12.71 4.35
CA GLN A 708 -24.46 -13.73 4.00
C GLN A 708 -25.82 -13.45 4.66
N ALA A 709 -25.85 -13.11 5.95
CA ALA A 709 -27.08 -12.76 6.64
C ALA A 709 -27.77 -11.54 6.01
N LEU A 710 -27.00 -10.56 5.53
CA LEU A 710 -27.54 -9.38 4.83
C LEU A 710 -28.19 -9.76 3.49
N VAL A 711 -27.54 -10.61 2.70
CA VAL A 711 -28.13 -11.17 1.46
C VAL A 711 -29.46 -11.86 1.75
N ASP A 712 -29.50 -12.72 2.77
CA ASP A 712 -30.70 -13.47 3.12
C ASP A 712 -31.81 -12.56 3.64
N LEU A 713 -31.46 -11.49 4.37
CA LEU A 713 -32.40 -10.46 4.82
C LEU A 713 -33.02 -9.71 3.63
N ILE A 714 -32.22 -9.27 2.66
CA ILE A 714 -32.71 -8.59 1.45
C ILE A 714 -33.70 -9.49 0.69
N VAL A 715 -33.36 -10.78 0.52
CA VAL A 715 -34.26 -11.75 -0.13
C VAL A 715 -35.57 -11.91 0.65
N ALA A 716 -35.49 -12.02 1.98
CA ALA A 716 -36.68 -12.16 2.81
C ALA A 716 -37.59 -10.93 2.74
N LEU A 717 -37.01 -9.72 2.76
CA LEU A 717 -37.74 -8.46 2.62
C LEU A 717 -38.45 -8.35 1.27
N ALA A 718 -37.75 -8.66 0.17
CA ALA A 718 -38.32 -8.63 -1.17
C ALA A 718 -39.48 -9.64 -1.36
N GLN A 719 -39.48 -10.76 -0.62
CA GLN A 719 -40.52 -11.79 -0.70
C GLN A 719 -41.71 -11.57 0.24
N GLY A 720 -41.54 -10.85 1.35
CA GLY A 720 -42.44 -10.96 2.50
C GLY A 720 -42.87 -9.66 3.19
N MET A 721 -42.43 -8.49 2.73
CA MET A 721 -42.75 -7.18 3.34
C MET A 721 -43.76 -6.34 2.57
#